data_AF-A0A9W8LE94-F1
#
_entry.id   AF-A0A9W8LE94-F1
#
_cell.length_a   1.000
_cell.length_b   1.000
_cell.length_c   1.000
_cell.angle_alpha   90.00
_cell.angle_beta   90.00
_cell.angle_gamma   90.00
#
_symmetry.space_group_name_H-M   'P 1'
#
loop_
_entity.id
_entity.type
_entity.pdbx_description
1 polymer ?
#
loop_
_entity_poly.entity_id
_entity_poly.type
_entity_poly.pdbx_seq_one_letter_code
_entity_poly.pdbx_strand_id
1 'polypeptide(L)'
;MAFNILGLTHPRIRRLACRQPIWADLSGGMGGLGDFGDVVGKVRMDIQRKSSTLQVIAREAALDFAALRYQPAPTSLAAQEATPLAKHKHHFPAPRYYDQLQHLRHLQGMVNLDKVVVVTGYGEVGPHGNAETRWEMEAYGEFSLEGCIELAWIMGLIKHFNGTLKATGAMYIGWVDAKTEETIRDIDVKLRYEEYILAHTGIRLIEPKMAHGYDPNKRTILREIQIEHDMEPFEATADEAATFKAQNGSNVDTWENAGSGSWSVKILKGALIRVPMALQANRLVAALLPTGWNPSIYGIPDDVVKQVDHATCFALVATVEALVRSGITDPYELYQYFHVSEIGNTTGSGLGGSRALQDVFKHRYLDRELKNDALQETFVSTIQAWINMLLMSSSGPVKPVVDAAIETIQSGKARVMIAGSVDDFAEESSVEFANMGATSNTVEEFARGRTPSEMCRPCTSTRNGFMEGQGGAMVTLMSASAAIEFGAPIYGIIAMSGTATDKQGQSVPAPGKGVLTSAREACDNSLPSRLLSFDYRRRQLQRELAVLETRRQEELADLADMVDGPSDMVGLSAMSYAKQVEEEYAQRQRALQDMWGNEFWKGKSNISPLRGSLAVWGLTADDIGVASFHGTSTVANDKNESDVLNTQLKHLGRTPGHVVPVVCQKWLTGHPKGPAASFMLNGVIQSLRTGLIPGNRNADNIGKELESFDYALYLSKSVQTSGIKAGLIKSFGFGQVGGELLVVHPDYLLATLTQEQLDEYNAKLQHRSTKSERYWQDTFVGNHSFVQVKSHPPFTAEQEKSVYLNPLARAKYDSKSGEYKF
;
A
#
# COMPACT_ATOMS: atom_id res chain seq x y z
N MET A 1 8.08 -34.71 -33.23
CA MET A 1 7.47 -35.95 -32.67
C MET A 1 6.03 -35.75 -32.20
N ALA A 2 5.72 -34.81 -31.29
CA ALA A 2 4.35 -34.56 -30.81
C ALA A 2 3.31 -34.35 -31.92
N PHE A 3 3.61 -33.52 -32.93
CA PHE A 3 2.76 -33.33 -34.11
C PHE A 3 2.45 -34.64 -34.84
N ASN A 4 3.42 -35.55 -34.97
CA ASN A 4 3.23 -36.82 -35.64
C ASN A 4 2.27 -37.73 -34.85
N ILE A 5 2.38 -37.75 -33.52
CA ILE A 5 1.47 -38.50 -32.64
C ILE A 5 0.06 -37.93 -32.70
N LEU A 6 -0.09 -36.59 -32.68
CA LEU A 6 -1.38 -35.93 -32.89
C LEU A 6 -1.95 -36.22 -34.28
N GLY A 7 -1.10 -36.32 -35.30
CA GLY A 7 -1.50 -36.76 -36.63
C GLY A 7 -2.19 -38.13 -36.63
N LEU A 8 -1.77 -39.05 -35.74
CA LEU A 8 -2.39 -40.37 -35.60
C LEU A 8 -3.81 -40.32 -35.00
N THR A 9 -4.17 -39.26 -34.28
CA THR A 9 -5.53 -39.08 -33.74
C THR A 9 -6.49 -38.49 -34.77
N HIS A 10 -6.00 -38.10 -35.96
CA HIS A 10 -6.81 -37.56 -37.04
C HIS A 10 -7.96 -38.52 -37.41
N PRO A 11 -9.20 -38.03 -37.63
CA PRO A 11 -10.37 -38.89 -37.86
C PRO A 11 -10.24 -39.91 -39.00
N ARG A 12 -9.36 -39.66 -40.00
CA ARG A 12 -9.06 -40.64 -41.06
C ARG A 12 -8.17 -41.78 -40.57
N ILE A 13 -7.13 -41.48 -39.79
CA ILE A 13 -6.24 -42.49 -39.21
C ILE A 13 -7.01 -43.27 -38.13
N ARG A 14 -7.81 -42.61 -37.29
CA ARG A 14 -8.71 -43.29 -36.33
C ARG A 14 -9.67 -44.27 -37.03
N ARG A 15 -10.26 -43.89 -38.17
CA ARG A 15 -11.12 -44.80 -38.97
C ARG A 15 -10.35 -45.98 -39.56
N LEU A 16 -9.11 -45.77 -40.00
CA LEU A 16 -8.24 -46.83 -40.48
C LEU A 16 -7.92 -47.80 -39.33
N ALA A 17 -7.65 -47.27 -38.13
CA ALA A 17 -7.32 -48.03 -36.92
C ALA A 17 -8.49 -48.89 -36.43
N CYS A 18 -9.73 -48.44 -36.60
CA CYS A 18 -10.91 -49.25 -36.30
C CYS A 18 -11.10 -50.45 -37.25
N ARG A 19 -10.47 -50.44 -38.42
CA ARG A 19 -10.56 -51.52 -39.42
C ARG A 19 -9.39 -52.49 -39.33
N GLN A 20 -8.21 -51.98 -39.01
CA GLN A 20 -6.98 -52.77 -38.88
C GLN A 20 -5.96 -52.05 -38.01
N PRO A 21 -5.03 -52.77 -37.35
CA PRO A 21 -3.91 -52.16 -36.67
C PRO A 21 -3.10 -51.25 -37.62
N ILE A 22 -2.69 -50.09 -37.11
CA ILE A 22 -1.86 -49.14 -37.86
C ILE A 22 -0.42 -49.26 -37.38
N TRP A 23 0.47 -49.56 -38.31
CA TRP A 23 1.90 -49.42 -38.11
C TRP A 23 2.34 -48.04 -38.64
N ALA A 24 2.68 -47.13 -37.74
CA ALA A 24 3.21 -45.82 -38.10
C ALA A 24 4.70 -45.76 -37.79
N ASP A 25 5.54 -45.78 -38.82
CA ASP A 25 6.98 -45.57 -38.64
C ASP A 25 7.28 -44.09 -38.43
N LEU A 26 7.71 -43.77 -37.22
CA LEU A 26 8.08 -42.42 -36.79
C LEU A 26 9.58 -42.32 -36.50
N SER A 27 10.38 -43.30 -36.94
CA SER A 27 11.83 -43.41 -36.68
C SER A 27 12.69 -42.42 -37.48
N GLY A 28 12.09 -41.65 -38.40
CA GLY A 28 12.83 -40.73 -39.27
C GLY A 28 13.76 -41.44 -40.27
N GLY A 29 13.44 -42.69 -40.62
CA GLY A 29 14.23 -43.49 -41.55
C GLY A 29 15.50 -44.10 -40.92
N MET A 30 15.69 -43.98 -39.61
CA MET A 30 16.86 -44.54 -38.92
C MET A 30 16.92 -46.07 -38.98
N GLY A 31 15.77 -46.74 -39.15
CA GLY A 31 15.73 -48.19 -39.39
C GLY A 31 16.41 -48.62 -40.70
N GLY A 32 16.70 -47.67 -41.61
CA GLY A 32 17.43 -47.92 -42.86
C GLY A 32 18.95 -47.83 -42.75
N LEU A 33 19.52 -47.52 -41.58
CA LEU A 33 20.98 -47.41 -41.37
C LEU A 33 21.56 -48.73 -40.85
N GLY A 34 22.48 -49.33 -41.60
CA GLY A 34 23.27 -50.48 -41.14
C GLY A 34 24.31 -50.07 -40.10
N ASP A 35 24.60 -50.95 -39.15
CA ASP A 35 25.59 -50.74 -38.07
C ASP A 35 25.46 -49.39 -37.35
N PHE A 36 24.21 -48.96 -37.09
CA PHE A 36 23.90 -47.65 -36.50
C PHE A 36 24.67 -47.38 -35.19
N GLY A 37 24.89 -48.42 -34.37
CA GLY A 37 25.69 -48.32 -33.14
C GLY A 37 27.13 -47.89 -33.40
N ASP A 38 27.78 -48.46 -34.42
CA ASP A 38 29.16 -48.15 -34.78
C ASP A 38 29.26 -46.77 -35.42
N VAL A 39 28.29 -46.38 -36.25
CA VAL A 39 28.23 -45.04 -36.85
C VAL A 39 28.11 -43.97 -35.77
N VAL A 40 27.18 -44.12 -34.82
CA VAL A 40 27.01 -43.18 -33.71
C VAL A 40 28.24 -43.18 -32.79
N GLY A 41 28.79 -44.36 -32.51
CA GLY A 41 30.02 -44.52 -31.72
C GLY A 41 31.20 -43.76 -32.33
N LYS A 42 31.44 -43.95 -33.63
CA LYS A 42 32.50 -43.27 -34.37
C LYS A 42 32.33 -41.76 -34.37
N VAL A 43 31.13 -41.26 -34.68
CA VAL A 43 30.84 -39.82 -34.67
C VAL A 43 31.08 -39.21 -33.29
N ARG A 44 30.64 -39.89 -32.22
CA ARG A 44 30.88 -39.43 -30.84
C ARG A 44 32.37 -39.40 -30.52
N MET A 45 33.10 -40.47 -30.84
CA MET A 45 34.53 -40.55 -30.61
C MET A 45 35.29 -39.48 -31.37
N ASP A 46 34.91 -39.19 -32.62
CA ASP A 46 35.53 -38.13 -33.42
C ASP A 46 35.29 -36.74 -32.81
N ILE A 47 34.07 -36.45 -32.35
CA ILE A 47 33.74 -35.19 -31.66
C ILE A 47 34.53 -35.06 -30.36
N GLN A 48 34.55 -36.11 -29.52
CA GLN A 48 35.27 -36.11 -28.26
C GLN A 48 36.77 -35.96 -28.47
N ARG A 49 37.35 -36.74 -29.39
CA ARG A 49 38.76 -36.64 -29.75
C ARG A 49 39.10 -35.22 -30.20
N LYS A 50 38.32 -34.65 -31.12
CA LYS A 50 38.54 -33.28 -31.59
C LYS A 50 38.46 -32.25 -30.46
N SER A 51 37.46 -32.36 -29.59
CA SER A 51 37.30 -31.48 -28.42
C SER A 51 38.48 -31.60 -27.45
N SER A 52 38.84 -32.81 -27.04
CA SER A 52 39.95 -33.06 -26.12
C SER A 52 41.28 -32.60 -26.72
N THR A 53 41.55 -32.87 -28.00
CA THR A 53 42.74 -32.37 -28.68
C THR A 53 42.78 -30.84 -28.68
N LEU A 54 41.67 -30.16 -28.98
CA LEU A 54 41.62 -28.70 -28.95
C LEU A 54 41.80 -28.12 -27.55
N GLN A 55 41.22 -28.74 -26.52
CA GLN A 55 41.41 -28.34 -25.12
C GLN A 55 42.86 -28.49 -24.66
N VAL A 56 43.51 -29.61 -25.03
CA VAL A 56 44.93 -29.84 -24.73
C VAL A 56 45.80 -28.82 -25.45
N ILE A 57 45.57 -28.60 -26.75
CA ILE A 57 46.30 -27.58 -27.53
C ILE A 57 46.13 -26.18 -26.91
N ALA A 58 44.91 -25.80 -26.53
CA ALA A 58 44.65 -24.50 -25.91
C ALA A 58 45.37 -24.35 -24.56
N ARG A 59 45.38 -25.42 -23.75
CA ARG A 59 46.07 -25.44 -22.44
C ARG A 59 47.59 -25.37 -22.60
N GLU A 60 48.17 -26.16 -23.49
CA GLU A 60 49.61 -26.15 -23.79
C GLU A 60 50.04 -24.79 -24.36
N ALA A 61 49.30 -24.25 -25.33
CA ALA A 61 49.58 -22.92 -25.89
C ALA A 61 49.56 -21.82 -24.81
N ALA A 62 48.67 -21.93 -23.82
CA ALA A 62 48.64 -21.00 -22.67
C ALA A 62 49.84 -21.20 -21.74
N LEU A 63 50.29 -22.43 -21.51
CA LEU A 63 51.48 -22.71 -20.70
C LEU A 63 52.77 -22.26 -21.40
N ASP A 64 52.91 -22.52 -22.69
CA ASP A 64 54.04 -22.11 -23.52
C ASP A 64 54.16 -20.58 -23.58
N PHE A 65 53.04 -19.88 -23.80
CA PHE A 65 53.03 -18.42 -23.73
C PHE A 65 53.50 -17.95 -22.35
N ALA A 66 53.01 -18.60 -21.28
CA ALA A 66 53.36 -18.21 -19.92
C ALA A 66 54.85 -18.35 -19.61
N ALA A 67 55.45 -19.45 -20.09
CA ALA A 67 56.87 -19.74 -19.95
C ALA A 67 57.75 -18.78 -20.76
N LEU A 68 57.38 -18.46 -22.01
CA LEU A 68 58.17 -17.60 -22.90
C LEU A 68 58.15 -16.12 -22.51
N ARG A 69 57.06 -15.64 -21.90
CA ARG A 69 56.88 -14.23 -21.53
C ARG A 69 57.13 -13.95 -20.04
N TYR A 70 57.44 -14.98 -19.23
CA TYR A 70 57.49 -14.91 -17.76
C TYR A 70 56.25 -14.24 -17.13
N GLN A 71 55.09 -14.36 -17.81
CA GLN A 71 53.82 -13.78 -17.41
C GLN A 71 52.72 -14.74 -17.85
N PRO A 72 51.67 -15.01 -17.05
CA PRO A 72 50.60 -15.92 -17.43
C PRO A 72 50.02 -15.55 -18.81
N ALA A 73 49.65 -16.56 -19.61
CA ALA A 73 48.97 -16.30 -20.88
C ALA A 73 47.78 -15.38 -20.65
N PRO A 74 47.54 -14.39 -21.53
CA PRO A 74 46.34 -13.60 -21.46
C PRO A 74 45.17 -14.55 -21.64
N THR A 75 44.58 -14.98 -20.52
CA THR A 75 43.18 -15.37 -20.49
C THR A 75 42.45 -14.23 -21.17
N SER A 76 41.79 -14.52 -22.30
CA SER A 76 41.05 -13.57 -23.14
C SER A 76 40.56 -12.41 -22.29
N LEU A 77 41.22 -11.24 -22.37
CA LEU A 77 41.01 -10.05 -21.53
C LEU A 77 40.19 -10.43 -20.29
N ALA A 78 40.80 -10.93 -19.21
CA ALA A 78 40.07 -11.21 -17.98
C ALA A 78 39.40 -9.89 -17.57
N ALA A 79 38.19 -9.69 -18.08
CA ALA A 79 37.40 -8.53 -17.81
C ALA A 79 37.26 -8.61 -16.30
N GLN A 80 37.69 -7.57 -15.60
CA GLN A 80 37.24 -7.43 -14.23
C GLN A 80 35.73 -7.43 -14.31
N GLU A 81 35.11 -8.56 -14.00
CA GLU A 81 33.66 -8.70 -13.97
C GLU A 81 33.20 -7.80 -12.83
N ALA A 82 32.75 -6.61 -13.18
CA ALA A 82 32.14 -5.70 -12.24
C ALA A 82 30.85 -6.37 -11.75
N THR A 83 30.83 -6.78 -10.49
CA THR A 83 29.61 -7.29 -9.86
C THR A 83 28.66 -6.13 -9.62
N PRO A 84 27.37 -6.27 -9.93
CA PRO A 84 26.38 -5.22 -9.66
C PRO A 84 26.31 -4.97 -8.14
N LEU A 85 26.32 -3.69 -7.77
CA LEU A 85 25.97 -3.23 -6.43
C LEU A 85 24.50 -2.82 -6.42
N ALA A 86 23.83 -3.05 -5.30
CA ALA A 86 22.46 -2.62 -5.15
C ALA A 86 22.40 -1.10 -5.09
N LYS A 87 21.49 -0.53 -5.88
CA LYS A 87 21.22 0.91 -5.85
C LYS A 87 19.75 1.14 -5.53
N HIS A 88 19.44 1.14 -4.24
CA HIS A 88 18.12 1.54 -3.76
C HIS A 88 17.80 2.95 -4.26
N LYS A 89 16.73 3.05 -5.05
CA LYS A 89 16.19 4.30 -5.58
C LYS A 89 14.72 4.38 -5.23
N HIS A 90 14.26 5.59 -4.92
CA HIS A 90 12.83 5.85 -4.92
C HIS A 90 12.38 6.18 -6.32
N HIS A 91 11.34 5.49 -6.74
CA HIS A 91 10.74 5.69 -8.05
C HIS A 91 9.76 6.87 -8.00
N PHE A 92 10.30 8.10 -7.90
CA PHE A 92 9.51 9.30 -8.13
C PHE A 92 8.94 9.27 -9.57
N PRO A 93 7.79 9.90 -9.82
CA PRO A 93 7.31 10.10 -11.19
C PRO A 93 8.37 10.85 -12.00
N ALA A 94 8.61 10.41 -13.23
CA ALA A 94 9.58 11.07 -14.10
C ALA A 94 9.14 12.51 -14.40
N PRO A 95 10.06 13.50 -14.36
CA PRO A 95 9.71 14.88 -14.71
C PRO A 95 9.20 14.94 -16.14
N ARG A 96 8.17 15.78 -16.34
CA ARG A 96 7.56 16.00 -17.66
C ARG A 96 7.95 17.37 -18.17
N TYR A 97 8.33 17.45 -19.44
CA TYR A 97 8.68 18.70 -20.09
C TYR A 97 7.54 19.25 -20.93
N TYR A 98 7.59 20.54 -21.22
CA TYR A 98 6.45 21.26 -21.79
C TYR A 98 5.92 20.62 -23.09
N ASP A 99 6.83 20.28 -24.01
CA ASP A 99 6.54 19.70 -25.33
C ASP A 99 5.94 18.29 -25.27
N GLN A 100 6.30 17.50 -24.26
CA GLN A 100 5.79 16.13 -24.09
C GLN A 100 4.28 16.12 -23.80
N LEU A 101 3.77 17.20 -23.21
CA LEU A 101 2.37 17.35 -22.81
C LEU A 101 1.53 18.14 -23.82
N GLN A 102 2.04 18.41 -25.02
CA GLN A 102 1.37 19.27 -26.02
C GLN A 102 -0.06 18.83 -26.34
N HIS A 103 -0.30 17.51 -26.38
CA HIS A 103 -1.61 16.92 -26.65
C HIS A 103 -2.66 17.19 -25.54
N LEU A 104 -2.23 17.56 -24.33
CA LEU A 104 -3.09 17.84 -23.18
C LEU A 104 -3.20 19.34 -22.84
N ARG A 105 -2.51 20.22 -23.57
CA ARG A 105 -2.46 21.68 -23.27
C ARG A 105 -3.80 22.40 -23.40
N HIS A 106 -4.82 21.74 -23.95
CA HIS A 106 -6.17 22.27 -23.89
C HIS A 106 -6.70 22.44 -22.45
N LEU A 107 -6.09 21.76 -21.46
CA LEU A 107 -6.40 21.85 -20.03
C LEU A 107 -5.82 23.09 -19.33
N GLN A 108 -4.89 23.83 -19.97
CA GLN A 108 -4.24 24.99 -19.35
C GLN A 108 -5.25 26.07 -18.95
N GLY A 109 -5.20 26.47 -17.68
CA GLY A 109 -6.07 27.51 -17.10
C GLY A 109 -7.52 27.08 -16.84
N MET A 110 -7.87 25.81 -17.11
CA MET A 110 -9.26 25.33 -16.97
C MET A 110 -9.63 24.89 -15.56
N VAL A 111 -8.65 24.52 -14.74
CA VAL A 111 -8.88 23.83 -13.46
C VAL A 111 -8.40 24.69 -12.30
N ASN A 112 -9.21 24.80 -11.26
CA ASN A 112 -8.79 25.36 -9.98
C ASN A 112 -7.95 24.33 -9.22
N LEU A 113 -6.65 24.60 -9.09
CA LEU A 113 -5.67 23.70 -8.49
C LEU A 113 -5.81 23.58 -6.96
N ASP A 114 -6.48 24.54 -6.30
CA ASP A 114 -6.69 24.47 -4.84
C ASP A 114 -7.68 23.38 -4.43
N LYS A 115 -8.63 23.03 -5.32
CA LYS A 115 -9.62 21.97 -5.09
C LYS A 115 -9.23 20.61 -5.66
N VAL A 116 -8.21 20.54 -6.51
CA VAL A 116 -7.73 19.27 -7.03
C VAL A 116 -6.91 18.57 -5.96
N VAL A 117 -7.28 17.35 -5.60
CA VAL A 117 -6.54 16.55 -4.63
C VAL A 117 -5.60 15.60 -5.36
N VAL A 118 -4.34 15.57 -4.93
CA VAL A 118 -3.32 14.70 -5.50
C VAL A 118 -2.70 13.82 -4.44
N VAL A 119 -2.29 12.62 -4.85
CA VAL A 119 -1.44 11.76 -4.03
C VAL A 119 0.00 12.17 -4.25
N THR A 120 0.63 12.68 -3.20
CA THR A 120 2.02 13.10 -3.26
C THR A 120 2.98 12.11 -2.64
N GLY A 121 2.50 11.12 -1.90
CA GLY A 121 3.33 10.03 -1.40
C GLY A 121 2.48 8.89 -0.86
N TYR A 122 3.07 7.71 -0.74
CA TYR A 122 2.38 6.52 -0.26
C TYR A 122 3.35 5.58 0.46
N GLY A 123 2.90 4.92 1.52
CA GLY A 123 3.68 3.99 2.33
C GLY A 123 2.84 2.77 2.70
N GLU A 124 3.51 1.66 2.99
CA GLU A 124 2.87 0.36 3.20
C GLU A 124 3.73 -0.49 4.13
N VAL A 125 3.10 -1.10 5.12
CA VAL A 125 3.66 -2.19 5.91
C VAL A 125 2.71 -3.36 5.71
N GLY A 126 3.16 -4.41 5.02
CA GLY A 126 2.31 -5.54 4.66
C GLY A 126 3.08 -6.85 4.52
N PRO A 127 2.40 -7.93 4.10
CA PRO A 127 2.99 -9.28 4.08
C PRO A 127 4.23 -9.46 3.19
N HIS A 128 4.44 -8.56 2.23
CA HIS A 128 5.61 -8.56 1.34
C HIS A 128 6.56 -7.40 1.65
N GLY A 129 6.58 -6.89 2.89
CA GLY A 129 7.42 -5.75 3.30
C GLY A 129 6.72 -4.42 3.02
N ASN A 130 7.32 -3.60 2.18
CA ASN A 130 6.84 -2.27 1.87
C ASN A 130 6.17 -2.18 0.48
N ALA A 131 5.79 -0.98 0.04
CA ALA A 131 5.03 -0.85 -1.21
C ALA A 131 5.85 -1.18 -2.47
N GLU A 132 7.18 -1.00 -2.47
CA GLU A 132 8.02 -1.31 -3.63
C GLU A 132 8.34 -2.81 -3.68
N THR A 133 8.67 -3.45 -2.55
CA THR A 133 8.87 -4.91 -2.50
C THR A 133 7.57 -5.66 -2.81
N ARG A 134 6.42 -5.19 -2.31
CA ARG A 134 5.12 -5.72 -2.69
C ARG A 134 4.84 -5.54 -4.18
N TRP A 135 5.19 -4.39 -4.77
CA TRP A 135 5.03 -4.15 -6.20
C TRP A 135 5.90 -5.07 -7.05
N GLU A 136 7.14 -5.36 -6.66
CA GLU A 136 7.98 -6.31 -7.39
C GLU A 136 7.34 -7.69 -7.47
N MET A 137 6.83 -8.19 -6.34
CA MET A 137 6.16 -9.48 -6.30
C MET A 137 4.79 -9.45 -7.01
N GLU A 138 4.04 -8.35 -6.92
CA GLU A 138 2.76 -8.18 -7.60
C GLU A 138 2.92 -8.09 -9.13
N ALA A 139 3.83 -7.25 -9.61
CA ALA A 139 4.05 -6.98 -11.02
C ALA A 139 4.87 -8.07 -11.72
N TYR A 140 5.99 -8.48 -11.12
CA TYR A 140 6.98 -9.35 -11.78
C TYR A 140 6.98 -10.77 -11.22
N GLY A 141 6.74 -10.93 -9.91
CA GLY A 141 6.64 -12.24 -9.26
C GLY A 141 7.98 -12.79 -8.80
N GLU A 142 8.99 -11.93 -8.76
CA GLU A 142 10.33 -12.16 -8.22
C GLU A 142 10.86 -10.85 -7.67
N PHE A 143 11.78 -10.92 -6.71
CA PHE A 143 12.42 -9.72 -6.15
C PHE A 143 13.65 -9.34 -6.97
N SER A 144 13.90 -8.04 -7.09
CA SER A 144 15.18 -7.53 -7.59
C SER A 144 16.28 -7.74 -6.54
N LEU A 145 17.52 -7.36 -6.89
CA LEU A 145 18.62 -7.37 -5.91
C LEU A 145 18.31 -6.41 -4.75
N GLU A 146 17.85 -5.22 -5.08
CA GLU A 146 17.41 -4.19 -4.14
C GLU A 146 16.24 -4.71 -3.28
N GLY A 147 15.21 -5.31 -3.89
CA GLY A 147 14.08 -5.86 -3.15
C GLY A 147 14.47 -6.95 -2.17
N CYS A 148 15.39 -7.84 -2.55
CA CYS A 148 15.93 -8.85 -1.64
C CYS A 148 16.73 -8.24 -0.48
N ILE A 149 17.58 -7.24 -0.73
CA ILE A 149 18.35 -6.57 0.32
C ILE A 149 17.45 -5.82 1.28
N GLU A 150 16.43 -5.13 0.74
CA GLU A 150 15.45 -4.43 1.55
C GLU A 150 14.68 -5.40 2.45
N LEU A 151 14.16 -6.51 1.90
CA LEU A 151 13.49 -7.52 2.72
C LEU A 151 14.42 -8.20 3.73
N ALA A 152 15.67 -8.48 3.35
CA ALA A 152 16.66 -9.03 4.28
C ALA A 152 16.93 -8.06 5.44
N TRP A 153 16.95 -6.75 5.20
CA TRP A 153 17.06 -5.72 6.24
C TRP A 153 15.79 -5.66 7.10
N ILE A 154 14.60 -5.63 6.48
CA ILE A 154 13.29 -5.62 7.17
C ILE A 154 13.14 -6.82 8.10
N MET A 155 13.58 -8.00 7.66
CA MET A 155 13.52 -9.25 8.41
C MET A 155 14.65 -9.41 9.43
N GLY A 156 15.57 -8.44 9.52
CA GLY A 156 16.70 -8.48 10.44
C GLY A 156 17.70 -9.61 10.14
N LEU A 157 17.81 -10.03 8.87
CA LEU A 157 18.75 -11.06 8.42
C LEU A 157 20.14 -10.46 8.16
N ILE A 158 20.18 -9.22 7.69
CA ILE A 158 21.39 -8.45 7.47
C ILE A 158 21.37 -7.15 8.26
N LYS A 159 22.55 -6.64 8.59
CA LYS A 159 22.77 -5.30 9.13
C LYS A 159 23.96 -4.66 8.43
N HIS A 160 23.93 -3.35 8.26
CA HIS A 160 25.10 -2.65 7.75
C HIS A 160 26.17 -2.55 8.84
N PHE A 161 27.43 -2.74 8.46
CA PHE A 161 28.58 -2.68 9.34
C PHE A 161 29.59 -1.68 8.79
N ASN A 162 30.11 -0.83 9.67
CA ASN A 162 31.19 0.10 9.35
C ASN A 162 32.18 0.09 10.53
N GLY A 163 33.30 -0.60 10.36
CA GLY A 163 34.33 -0.70 11.39
C GLY A 163 35.28 -1.87 11.19
N THR A 164 35.95 -2.28 12.27
CA THR A 164 36.92 -3.38 12.25
C THR A 164 36.22 -4.71 12.55
N LEU A 165 36.33 -5.68 11.65
CA LEU A 165 35.78 -7.02 11.86
C LEU A 165 36.55 -7.75 12.97
N LYS A 166 35.81 -8.34 13.93
CA LYS A 166 36.41 -9.08 15.05
C LYS A 166 37.19 -10.32 14.59
N ALA A 167 36.75 -10.97 13.51
CA ALA A 167 37.33 -12.23 13.03
C ALA A 167 38.65 -12.05 12.27
N THR A 168 38.81 -10.95 11.53
CA THR A 168 39.96 -10.74 10.63
C THR A 168 40.83 -9.55 11.02
N GLY A 169 40.35 -8.65 11.87
CA GLY A 169 41.02 -7.39 12.19
C GLY A 169 41.04 -6.38 11.03
N ALA A 170 40.39 -6.68 9.90
CA ALA A 170 40.33 -5.80 8.75
C ALA A 170 39.19 -4.78 8.88
N MET A 171 39.40 -3.59 8.31
CA MET A 171 38.32 -2.61 8.12
C MET A 171 37.35 -3.12 7.06
N TYR A 172 36.06 -3.07 7.35
CA TYR A 172 35.00 -3.47 6.43
C TYR A 172 33.84 -2.48 6.49
N ILE A 173 33.28 -2.19 5.31
CA ILE A 173 32.10 -1.36 5.13
C ILE A 173 31.18 -2.10 4.18
N GLY A 174 29.99 -2.46 4.65
CA GLY A 174 29.00 -3.17 3.86
C GLY A 174 28.08 -4.04 4.70
N TRP A 175 27.37 -4.97 4.05
CA TRP A 175 26.45 -5.88 4.72
C TRP A 175 27.17 -6.98 5.49
N VAL A 176 26.62 -7.32 6.66
CA VAL A 176 26.99 -8.53 7.42
C VAL A 176 25.74 -9.30 7.81
N ASP A 177 25.87 -10.62 7.99
CA ASP A 177 24.82 -11.45 8.60
C ASP A 177 24.53 -10.93 10.02
N ALA A 178 23.26 -10.69 10.33
CA ALA A 178 22.90 -10.12 11.63
C ALA A 178 23.22 -11.03 12.82
N LYS A 179 23.29 -12.36 12.60
CA LYS A 179 23.58 -13.36 13.63
C LYS A 179 25.06 -13.74 13.68
N THR A 180 25.67 -14.04 12.54
CA THR A 180 27.06 -14.56 12.48
C THR A 180 28.11 -13.45 12.39
N GLU A 181 27.71 -12.22 12.03
CA GLU A 181 28.59 -11.08 11.75
C GLU A 181 29.58 -11.35 10.58
N GLU A 182 29.32 -12.37 9.76
CA GLU A 182 30.08 -12.64 8.53
C GLU A 182 29.75 -11.61 7.45
N THR A 183 30.75 -11.22 6.67
CA THR A 183 30.61 -10.27 5.57
C THR A 183 29.81 -10.86 4.41
N ILE A 184 28.90 -10.07 3.85
CA ILE A 184 28.06 -10.46 2.72
C ILE A 184 28.14 -9.38 1.64
N ARG A 185 28.42 -9.79 0.40
CA ARG A 185 28.33 -8.89 -0.76
C ARG A 185 26.88 -8.78 -1.19
N ASP A 186 26.48 -7.65 -1.76
CA ASP A 186 25.12 -7.39 -2.24
C ASP A 186 24.56 -8.56 -3.06
N ILE A 187 25.29 -9.01 -4.09
CA ILE A 187 24.88 -10.11 -4.98
C ILE A 187 24.65 -11.45 -4.24
N ASP A 188 25.36 -11.67 -3.13
CA ASP A 188 25.24 -12.90 -2.34
C ASP A 188 24.02 -12.85 -1.40
N VAL A 189 23.44 -11.67 -1.13
CA VAL A 189 22.24 -11.53 -0.30
C VAL A 189 21.07 -12.28 -0.92
N LYS A 190 20.85 -12.08 -2.24
CA LYS A 190 19.80 -12.79 -2.98
C LYS A 190 20.05 -14.31 -2.96
N LEU A 191 21.26 -14.74 -3.28
CA LEU A 191 21.65 -16.16 -3.28
C LEU A 191 21.50 -16.83 -1.90
N ARG A 192 21.78 -16.11 -0.80
CA ARG A 192 21.79 -16.67 0.56
C ARG A 192 20.41 -16.64 1.23
N TYR A 193 19.60 -15.62 0.98
CA TYR A 193 18.39 -15.38 1.76
C TYR A 193 17.08 -15.42 0.97
N GLU A 194 17.08 -15.39 -0.37
CA GLU A 194 15.83 -15.33 -1.14
C GLU A 194 14.88 -16.50 -0.84
N GLU A 195 15.39 -17.73 -0.74
CA GLU A 195 14.58 -18.91 -0.38
C GLU A 195 13.92 -18.75 1.00
N TYR A 196 14.66 -18.25 1.99
CA TYR A 196 14.12 -17.97 3.32
C TYR A 196 13.11 -16.82 3.29
N ILE A 197 13.40 -15.74 2.56
CA ILE A 197 12.49 -14.60 2.38
C ILE A 197 11.16 -15.07 1.79
N LEU A 198 11.18 -15.85 0.70
CA LEU A 198 9.97 -16.37 0.06
C LEU A 198 9.17 -17.30 0.98
N ALA A 199 9.84 -18.12 1.79
CA ALA A 199 9.16 -19.00 2.75
C ALA A 199 8.50 -18.25 3.92
N HIS A 200 8.99 -17.05 4.25
CA HIS A 200 8.60 -16.27 5.42
C HIS A 200 8.00 -14.89 5.10
N THR A 201 7.47 -14.73 3.89
CA THR A 201 6.70 -13.56 3.45
C THR A 201 5.37 -13.99 2.85
N GLY A 202 4.43 -13.05 2.71
CA GLY A 202 3.14 -13.31 2.07
C GLY A 202 2.20 -14.21 2.88
N ILE A 203 1.29 -14.88 2.15
CA ILE A 203 0.29 -15.79 2.69
C ILE A 203 0.95 -17.13 3.03
N ARG A 204 0.99 -17.48 4.31
CA ARG A 204 1.66 -18.68 4.81
C ARG A 204 1.02 -19.19 6.10
N LEU A 205 1.51 -20.33 6.59
CA LEU A 205 1.08 -20.90 7.86
C LEU A 205 1.28 -19.87 8.99
N ILE A 206 0.33 -19.84 9.94
CA ILE A 206 0.42 -18.94 11.08
C ILE A 206 1.66 -19.29 11.90
N GLU A 207 2.57 -18.33 12.02
CA GLU A 207 3.75 -18.43 12.86
C GLU A 207 3.44 -17.83 14.24
N PRO A 208 3.41 -18.61 15.34
CA PRO A 208 2.97 -18.12 16.64
C PRO A 208 3.76 -16.91 17.14
N LYS A 209 5.06 -16.82 16.80
CA LYS A 209 5.91 -15.66 17.15
C LYS A 209 5.44 -14.37 16.48
N MET A 210 4.91 -14.44 15.27
CA MET A 210 4.39 -13.28 14.53
C MET A 210 2.93 -12.99 14.86
N ALA A 211 2.20 -13.97 15.42
CA ALA A 211 0.80 -13.86 15.81
C ALA A 211 0.62 -13.73 17.34
N HIS A 212 1.51 -13.01 18.03
CA HIS A 212 1.40 -12.72 19.47
C HIS A 212 1.25 -13.96 20.38
N GLY A 213 1.88 -15.08 20.01
CA GLY A 213 1.81 -16.35 20.73
C GLY A 213 0.63 -17.25 20.34
N TYR A 214 -0.22 -16.83 19.39
CA TYR A 214 -1.34 -17.63 18.91
C TYR A 214 -0.87 -18.83 18.08
N ASP A 215 -1.18 -20.04 18.57
CA ASP A 215 -1.06 -21.28 17.81
C ASP A 215 -2.46 -21.81 17.48
N PRO A 216 -2.87 -21.82 16.19
CA PRO A 216 -4.19 -22.31 15.81
C PRO A 216 -4.38 -23.80 16.10
N ASN A 217 -3.31 -24.59 16.27
CA ASN A 217 -3.43 -26.00 16.64
C ASN A 217 -3.68 -26.22 18.14
N LYS A 218 -3.40 -25.20 18.97
CA LYS A 218 -3.49 -25.28 20.43
C LYS A 218 -4.15 -24.03 21.00
N ARG A 219 -5.34 -23.70 20.51
CA ARG A 219 -6.12 -22.56 21.01
C ARG A 219 -6.61 -22.85 22.43
N THR A 220 -6.28 -21.98 23.39
CA THR A 220 -6.70 -22.16 24.78
C THR A 220 -8.09 -21.58 25.02
N ILE A 221 -9.01 -22.39 25.52
CA ILE A 221 -10.32 -21.96 26.02
C ILE A 221 -10.49 -22.37 27.49
N LEU A 222 -11.34 -21.67 28.23
CA LEU A 222 -11.70 -22.03 29.59
C LEU A 222 -13.07 -22.69 29.59
N ARG A 223 -13.16 -23.90 30.16
CA ARG A 223 -14.45 -24.57 30.39
C ARG A 223 -14.80 -24.49 31.87
N GLU A 224 -16.00 -24.02 32.17
CA GLU A 224 -16.53 -24.04 33.52
C GLU A 224 -16.98 -25.46 33.88
N ILE A 225 -16.52 -25.94 35.03
CA ILE A 225 -16.89 -27.24 35.60
C ILE A 225 -17.26 -27.05 37.07
N GLN A 226 -18.18 -27.88 37.55
CA GLN A 226 -18.51 -27.95 38.96
C GLN A 226 -17.65 -29.00 39.65
N ILE A 227 -17.14 -28.67 40.83
CA ILE A 227 -16.37 -29.59 41.64
C ILE A 227 -17.29 -30.59 42.35
N GLU A 228 -17.00 -31.88 42.22
CA GLU A 228 -17.82 -32.96 42.78
C GLU A 228 -17.41 -33.39 44.21
N HIS A 229 -16.20 -33.05 44.64
CA HIS A 229 -15.64 -33.36 45.96
C HIS A 229 -14.78 -32.19 46.46
N ASP A 230 -14.68 -32.03 47.78
CA ASP A 230 -13.81 -31.00 48.36
C ASP A 230 -12.36 -31.14 47.87
N MET A 231 -11.75 -30.04 47.42
CA MET A 231 -10.35 -30.02 47.01
C MET A 231 -9.41 -30.01 48.22
N GLU A 232 -8.16 -30.38 47.98
CA GLU A 232 -7.08 -30.15 48.95
C GLU A 232 -6.87 -28.65 49.18
N PRO A 233 -6.63 -28.21 50.43
CA PRO A 233 -6.32 -26.82 50.71
C PRO A 233 -5.00 -26.39 50.06
N PHE A 234 -4.93 -25.16 49.59
CA PHE A 234 -3.68 -24.54 49.12
C PHE A 234 -3.39 -23.25 49.90
N GLU A 235 -2.11 -22.89 49.98
CA GLU A 235 -1.68 -21.67 50.66
C GLU A 235 -1.89 -20.44 49.78
N ALA A 236 -2.35 -19.36 50.41
CA ALA A 236 -2.57 -18.05 49.82
C ALA A 236 -2.23 -16.95 50.85
N THR A 237 -2.14 -15.71 50.39
CA THR A 237 -2.08 -14.55 51.28
C THR A 237 -3.45 -14.27 51.92
N ALA A 238 -3.47 -13.47 53.00
CA ALA A 238 -4.71 -13.09 53.67
C ALA A 238 -5.70 -12.39 52.72
N ASP A 239 -5.19 -11.51 51.86
CA ASP A 239 -5.99 -10.76 50.89
C ASP A 239 -6.56 -11.66 49.79
N GLU A 240 -5.75 -12.58 49.26
CA GLU A 240 -6.20 -13.58 48.27
C GLU A 240 -7.28 -14.50 48.87
N ALA A 241 -7.06 -15.01 50.08
CA ALA A 241 -8.03 -15.85 50.79
C ALA A 241 -9.37 -15.12 51.01
N ALA A 242 -9.32 -13.85 51.42
CA ALA A 242 -10.52 -13.01 51.53
C ALA A 242 -11.24 -12.85 50.18
N THR A 243 -10.48 -12.68 49.09
CA THR A 243 -11.01 -12.53 47.73
C THR A 243 -11.67 -13.84 47.24
N PHE A 244 -11.03 -14.99 47.46
CA PHE A 244 -11.61 -16.31 47.16
C PHE A 244 -12.91 -16.55 47.93
N LYS A 245 -12.94 -16.18 49.22
CA LYS A 245 -14.14 -16.29 50.06
C LYS A 245 -15.26 -15.36 49.59
N ALA A 246 -14.93 -14.12 49.21
CA ALA A 246 -15.90 -13.16 48.70
C ALA A 246 -16.56 -13.64 47.39
N GLN A 247 -15.78 -14.23 46.47
CA GLN A 247 -16.28 -14.73 45.19
C GLN A 247 -17.13 -16.00 45.32
N ASN A 248 -16.74 -16.94 46.21
CA ASN A 248 -17.34 -18.28 46.27
C ASN A 248 -18.25 -18.53 47.48
N GLY A 249 -18.30 -17.62 48.45
CA GLY A 249 -19.22 -17.65 49.58
C GLY A 249 -19.13 -18.94 50.41
N SER A 250 -20.22 -19.72 50.42
CA SER A 250 -20.29 -21.00 51.15
C SER A 250 -19.52 -22.14 50.48
N ASN A 251 -19.03 -21.96 49.25
CA ASN A 251 -18.35 -23.01 48.47
C ASN A 251 -16.83 -22.97 48.62
N VAL A 252 -16.27 -22.13 49.50
CA VAL A 252 -14.85 -22.07 49.84
C VAL A 252 -14.69 -21.84 51.34
N ASP A 253 -13.80 -22.57 52.00
CA ASP A 253 -13.38 -22.31 53.37
C ASP A 253 -11.97 -21.70 53.39
N THR A 254 -11.76 -20.73 54.29
CA THR A 254 -10.46 -20.08 54.47
C THR A 254 -10.11 -19.96 55.96
N TRP A 255 -8.85 -20.18 56.32
CA TRP A 255 -8.36 -20.06 57.69
C TRP A 255 -6.88 -19.69 57.72
N GLU A 256 -6.43 -19.07 58.81
CA GLU A 256 -5.03 -18.72 59.04
C GLU A 256 -4.22 -19.94 59.48
N ASN A 257 -3.04 -20.13 58.89
CA ASN A 257 -2.10 -21.19 59.25
C ASN A 257 -1.23 -20.76 60.44
N ALA A 258 -1.44 -21.40 61.58
CA ALA A 258 -0.81 -21.06 62.85
C ALA A 258 0.73 -20.92 62.73
N GLY A 259 1.25 -19.73 63.07
CA GLY A 259 2.68 -19.46 63.16
C GLY A 259 3.39 -19.05 61.86
N SER A 260 2.68 -19.00 60.72
CA SER A 260 3.28 -18.66 59.41
C SER A 260 2.79 -17.35 58.80
N GLY A 261 1.64 -16.82 59.25
CA GLY A 261 0.97 -15.66 58.62
C GLY A 261 0.38 -15.94 57.24
N SER A 262 0.50 -17.19 56.73
CA SER A 262 -0.17 -17.65 55.51
C SER A 262 -1.61 -18.08 55.79
N TRP A 263 -2.45 -18.06 54.77
CA TRP A 263 -3.83 -18.54 54.84
C TRP A 263 -4.00 -19.78 53.98
N SER A 264 -4.82 -20.72 54.42
CA SER A 264 -5.24 -21.85 53.61
C SER A 264 -6.60 -21.57 52.98
N VAL A 265 -6.75 -21.93 51.71
CA VAL A 265 -7.99 -21.84 50.95
C VAL A 265 -8.39 -23.25 50.50
N LYS A 266 -9.58 -23.69 50.89
CA LYS A 266 -10.15 -24.98 50.50
C LYS A 266 -11.41 -24.78 49.67
N ILE A 267 -11.36 -25.17 48.40
CA ILE A 267 -12.52 -25.11 47.52
C ILE A 267 -13.40 -26.34 47.78
N LEU A 268 -14.67 -26.12 48.10
CA LEU A 268 -15.60 -27.16 48.52
C LEU A 268 -16.39 -27.73 47.35
N LYS A 269 -16.99 -28.90 47.56
CA LYS A 269 -17.96 -29.50 46.64
C LYS A 269 -19.05 -28.49 46.27
N GLY A 270 -19.35 -28.39 44.97
CA GLY A 270 -20.36 -27.50 44.44
C GLY A 270 -19.82 -26.17 43.92
N ALA A 271 -18.56 -25.81 44.22
CA ALA A 271 -17.88 -24.66 43.64
C ALA A 271 -17.72 -24.81 42.11
N LEU A 272 -17.71 -23.68 41.40
CA LEU A 272 -17.43 -23.62 39.97
C LEU A 272 -15.98 -23.20 39.74
N ILE A 273 -15.25 -23.99 38.96
CA ILE A 273 -13.89 -23.63 38.52
C ILE A 273 -13.80 -23.63 37.01
N ARG A 274 -12.81 -22.92 36.48
CA ARG A 274 -12.53 -22.86 35.04
C ARG A 274 -11.25 -23.61 34.74
N VAL A 275 -11.35 -24.63 33.89
CA VAL A 275 -10.22 -25.45 33.49
C VAL A 275 -9.81 -25.13 32.05
N PRO A 276 -8.52 -24.85 31.78
CA PRO A 276 -8.01 -24.69 30.43
C PRO A 276 -8.14 -25.96 29.59
N MET A 277 -8.65 -25.81 28.37
CA MET A 277 -8.68 -26.83 27.32
C MET A 277 -8.05 -26.29 26.05
N ALA A 278 -7.52 -27.19 25.22
CA ALA A 278 -7.02 -26.86 23.89
C ALA A 278 -8.04 -27.27 22.82
N LEU A 279 -8.32 -26.37 21.88
CA LEU A 279 -9.07 -26.65 20.66
C LEU A 279 -8.18 -26.41 19.44
N GLN A 280 -8.35 -27.25 18.42
CA GLN A 280 -7.75 -27.02 17.11
C GLN A 280 -8.67 -26.13 16.28
N ALA A 281 -8.16 -24.99 15.84
CA ALA A 281 -8.82 -24.14 14.86
C ALA A 281 -8.69 -24.72 13.45
N ASN A 282 -9.57 -24.33 12.55
CA ASN A 282 -9.56 -24.74 11.15
C ASN A 282 -9.02 -23.67 10.19
N ARG A 283 -8.55 -22.54 10.73
CA ARG A 283 -7.85 -21.47 9.99
C ARG A 283 -6.40 -21.48 10.43
N LEU A 284 -5.53 -22.06 9.60
CA LEU A 284 -4.12 -22.28 9.92
C LEU A 284 -3.17 -21.37 9.13
N VAL A 285 -3.71 -20.56 8.22
CA VAL A 285 -2.97 -19.70 7.29
C VAL A 285 -3.45 -18.26 7.45
N ALA A 286 -2.53 -17.31 7.33
CA ALA A 286 -2.78 -15.88 7.32
C ALA A 286 -1.74 -15.15 6.46
N ALA A 287 -2.04 -13.92 6.06
CA ALA A 287 -1.08 -13.02 5.42
C ALA A 287 -0.37 -12.18 6.49
N LEU A 288 0.75 -12.71 6.99
CA LEU A 288 1.53 -12.12 8.08
C LEU A 288 2.64 -11.22 7.53
N LEU A 289 3.03 -10.19 8.29
CA LEU A 289 4.25 -9.41 7.99
C LEU A 289 5.48 -10.34 7.84
N PRO A 290 6.52 -9.93 7.10
CA PRO A 290 7.76 -10.70 6.97
C PRO A 290 8.30 -11.15 8.33
N THR A 291 8.65 -12.42 8.48
CA THR A 291 9.15 -12.92 9.77
C THR A 291 10.45 -12.22 10.15
N GLY A 292 10.49 -11.66 11.35
CA GLY A 292 11.60 -10.82 11.82
C GLY A 292 11.34 -9.31 11.71
N TRP A 293 10.23 -8.90 11.07
CA TRP A 293 9.78 -7.51 11.10
C TRP A 293 9.67 -7.03 12.56
N ASN A 294 10.33 -5.92 12.86
CA ASN A 294 10.39 -5.35 14.20
C ASN A 294 10.39 -3.81 14.10
N PRO A 295 9.51 -3.09 14.83
CA PRO A 295 9.49 -1.63 14.85
C PRO A 295 10.85 -0.98 15.18
N SER A 296 11.65 -1.62 16.04
CA SER A 296 12.95 -1.11 16.46
C SER A 296 14.00 -1.15 15.33
N ILE A 297 13.86 -2.01 14.31
CA ILE A 297 14.72 -2.00 13.11
C ILE A 297 14.53 -0.70 12.32
N TYR A 298 13.31 -0.20 12.28
CA TYR A 298 13.00 1.11 11.70
C TYR A 298 13.38 2.27 12.63
N GLY A 299 13.81 1.98 13.87
CA GLY A 299 14.26 2.98 14.83
C GLY A 299 13.15 3.62 15.66
N ILE A 300 11.98 3.00 15.76
CA ILE A 300 10.99 3.37 16.77
C ILE A 300 11.58 3.03 18.16
N PRO A 301 11.63 3.99 19.11
CA PRO A 301 12.19 3.75 20.44
C PRO A 301 11.48 2.63 21.22
N ASP A 302 12.22 1.81 21.97
CA ASP A 302 11.68 0.64 22.68
C ASP A 302 10.62 0.99 23.73
N ASP A 303 10.68 2.17 24.33
CA ASP A 303 9.67 2.71 25.24
C ASP A 303 8.35 2.98 24.50
N VAL A 304 8.42 3.56 23.30
CA VAL A 304 7.25 3.75 22.43
C VAL A 304 6.69 2.40 22.00
N VAL A 305 7.52 1.47 21.52
CA VAL A 305 7.10 0.11 21.12
C VAL A 305 6.41 -0.62 22.28
N LYS A 306 6.93 -0.46 23.50
CA LYS A 306 6.30 -1.04 24.69
C LYS A 306 5.00 -0.35 25.03
N GLN A 307 4.84 0.95 24.78
CA GLN A 307 3.67 1.75 25.15
C GLN A 307 2.48 1.53 24.20
N VAL A 308 2.70 1.54 22.89
CA VAL A 308 1.62 1.58 21.89
C VAL A 308 1.12 0.19 21.47
N ASP A 309 -0.07 0.12 20.86
CA ASP A 309 -0.49 -1.09 20.15
C ASP A 309 0.34 -1.33 18.88
N HIS A 310 0.50 -2.58 18.49
CA HIS A 310 1.28 -2.97 17.31
C HIS A 310 0.76 -2.34 16.00
N ALA A 311 -0.55 -2.14 15.89
CA ALA A 311 -1.15 -1.42 14.77
C ALA A 311 -0.64 0.03 14.63
N THR A 312 -0.34 0.69 15.75
CA THR A 312 0.27 2.03 15.76
C THR A 312 1.68 2.01 15.19
N CYS A 313 2.48 0.97 15.45
CA CYS A 313 3.81 0.83 14.86
C CYS A 313 3.74 0.73 13.34
N PHE A 314 2.77 0.01 12.78
CA PHE A 314 2.54 -0.04 11.33
C PHE A 314 2.21 1.35 10.79
N ALA A 315 1.37 2.09 11.50
CA ALA A 315 0.93 3.42 11.11
C ALA A 315 2.09 4.42 11.07
N LEU A 316 2.99 4.39 12.06
CA LEU A 316 4.17 5.25 12.12
C LEU A 316 5.13 4.97 10.96
N VAL A 317 5.48 3.71 10.73
CA VAL A 317 6.39 3.32 9.64
C VAL A 317 5.80 3.67 8.28
N ALA A 318 4.53 3.31 8.03
CA ALA A 318 3.85 3.61 6.77
C ALA A 318 3.69 5.13 6.54
N THR A 319 3.49 5.92 7.60
CA THR A 319 3.42 7.39 7.49
C THR A 319 4.76 7.98 7.08
N VAL A 320 5.86 7.56 7.74
CA VAL A 320 7.20 8.05 7.39
C VAL A 320 7.56 7.67 5.96
N GLU A 321 7.26 6.45 5.55
CA GLU A 321 7.47 6.02 4.16
C GLU A 321 6.66 6.86 3.16
N ALA A 322 5.39 7.17 3.47
CA ALA A 322 4.56 8.06 2.64
C ALA A 322 5.12 9.49 2.55
N LEU A 323 5.64 10.03 3.66
CA LEU A 323 6.28 11.35 3.71
C LEU A 323 7.58 11.38 2.91
N VAL A 324 8.46 10.39 3.09
CA VAL A 324 9.73 10.31 2.37
C VAL A 324 9.50 10.14 0.87
N ARG A 325 8.52 9.32 0.45
CA ARG A 325 8.11 9.23 -0.97
C ARG A 325 7.41 10.49 -1.50
N SER A 326 7.00 11.40 -0.62
CA SER A 326 6.52 12.75 -0.95
C SER A 326 7.62 13.81 -0.95
N GLY A 327 8.89 13.44 -0.78
CA GLY A 327 9.97 14.42 -0.73
C GLY A 327 10.09 15.14 0.62
N ILE A 328 9.47 14.59 1.67
CA ILE A 328 9.43 15.16 3.03
C ILE A 328 10.25 14.23 3.95
N THR A 329 11.49 14.62 4.22
CA THR A 329 12.38 13.86 5.12
C THR A 329 12.29 14.33 6.58
N ASP A 330 11.80 15.56 6.79
CA ASP A 330 11.43 16.11 8.09
C ASP A 330 10.01 16.67 7.98
N PRO A 331 9.02 16.13 8.70
CA PRO A 331 7.64 16.62 8.65
C PRO A 331 7.50 18.12 8.93
N TYR A 332 8.38 18.71 9.76
CA TYR A 332 8.30 20.12 10.13
C TYR A 332 8.71 21.06 8.98
N GLU A 333 9.31 20.55 7.90
CA GLU A 333 9.54 21.30 6.67
C GLU A 333 8.23 21.87 6.09
N LEU A 334 7.12 21.14 6.26
CA LEU A 334 5.81 21.58 5.78
C LEU A 334 5.40 22.94 6.37
N TYR A 335 5.83 23.24 7.60
CA TYR A 335 5.52 24.50 8.28
C TYR A 335 6.28 25.71 7.74
N GLN A 336 7.24 25.52 6.83
CA GLN A 336 7.80 26.63 6.05
C GLN A 336 6.82 27.16 5.00
N TYR A 337 5.90 26.30 4.54
CA TYR A 337 4.98 26.59 3.44
C TYR A 337 3.55 26.78 3.94
N PHE A 338 3.12 25.95 4.88
CA PHE A 338 1.72 25.86 5.32
C PHE A 338 1.60 26.17 6.81
N HIS A 339 0.45 26.70 7.19
CA HIS A 339 0.16 26.96 8.60
C HIS A 339 -0.06 25.65 9.37
N VAL A 340 0.20 25.63 10.69
CA VAL A 340 0.06 24.42 11.52
C VAL A 340 -1.37 23.84 11.52
N SER A 341 -2.37 24.67 11.24
CA SER A 341 -3.77 24.26 11.13
C SER A 341 -4.16 23.70 9.76
N GLU A 342 -3.31 23.81 8.75
CA GLU A 342 -3.61 23.38 7.37
C GLU A 342 -3.10 21.96 7.07
N ILE A 343 -2.55 21.27 8.08
CA ILE A 343 -2.05 19.91 7.99
C ILE A 343 -2.89 19.03 8.90
N GLY A 344 -3.54 18.00 8.34
CA GLY A 344 -4.43 17.13 9.10
C GLY A 344 -4.12 15.65 8.93
N ASN A 345 -4.86 14.83 9.69
CA ASN A 345 -4.72 13.38 9.69
C ASN A 345 -6.10 12.70 9.73
N THR A 346 -6.28 11.67 8.90
CA THR A 346 -7.50 10.89 8.77
C THR A 346 -7.28 9.38 8.84
N THR A 347 -6.14 8.97 9.39
CA THR A 347 -5.80 7.57 9.59
C THR A 347 -6.91 6.83 10.33
N GLY A 348 -7.43 5.77 9.72
CA GLY A 348 -8.48 4.92 10.28
C GLY A 348 -7.99 3.51 10.63
N SER A 349 -8.91 2.72 11.15
CA SER A 349 -8.72 1.28 11.41
C SER A 349 -10.10 0.63 11.52
N GLY A 350 -10.23 -0.64 11.13
CA GLY A 350 -11.47 -1.38 11.25
C GLY A 350 -11.75 -1.84 12.69
N LEU A 351 -10.70 -2.29 13.40
CA LEU A 351 -10.83 -2.87 14.75
C LEU A 351 -10.10 -2.07 15.85
N GLY A 352 -9.23 -1.13 15.49
CA GLY A 352 -8.37 -0.43 16.44
C GLY A 352 -7.22 -1.31 16.94
N GLY A 353 -6.76 -1.04 18.17
CA GLY A 353 -5.67 -1.79 18.79
C GLY A 353 -6.11 -3.18 19.24
N SER A 354 -5.90 -4.19 18.39
CA SER A 354 -6.37 -5.56 18.63
C SER A 354 -5.70 -6.23 19.82
N ARG A 355 -4.42 -5.92 20.08
CA ARG A 355 -3.70 -6.46 21.24
C ARG A 355 -4.13 -5.75 22.52
N ALA A 356 -4.28 -4.44 22.48
CA ALA A 356 -4.84 -3.68 23.60
C ALA A 356 -6.24 -4.18 23.99
N LEU A 357 -7.07 -4.56 23.01
CA LEU A 357 -8.38 -5.17 23.27
C LEU A 357 -8.25 -6.53 23.99
N GLN A 358 -7.32 -7.39 23.57
CA GLN A 358 -7.03 -8.64 24.31
C GLN A 358 -6.59 -8.34 25.74
N ASP A 359 -5.72 -7.35 25.92
CA ASP A 359 -5.22 -6.98 27.25
C ASP A 359 -6.39 -6.56 28.17
N VAL A 360 -7.25 -5.66 27.69
CA VAL A 360 -8.40 -5.14 28.46
C VAL A 360 -9.43 -6.22 28.77
N PHE A 361 -9.81 -7.07 27.81
CA PHE A 361 -10.93 -8.00 27.98
C PHE A 361 -10.52 -9.39 28.47
N LYS A 362 -9.37 -9.91 28.03
CA LYS A 362 -8.94 -11.29 28.31
C LYS A 362 -7.86 -11.34 29.37
N HIS A 363 -6.78 -10.58 29.23
CA HIS A 363 -5.66 -10.68 30.15
C HIS A 363 -5.97 -10.05 31.51
N ARG A 364 -6.71 -8.94 31.55
CA ARG A 364 -7.15 -8.31 32.80
C ARG A 364 -8.15 -9.20 33.55
N TYR A 365 -9.00 -9.91 32.83
CA TYR A 365 -9.90 -10.91 33.42
C TYR A 365 -9.16 -12.09 34.06
N LEU A 366 -7.97 -12.42 33.54
CA LEU A 366 -7.09 -13.44 34.10
C LEU A 366 -6.14 -12.89 35.19
N ASP A 367 -6.37 -11.66 35.66
CA ASP A 367 -5.54 -10.95 36.64
C ASP A 367 -4.05 -10.90 36.27
N ARG A 368 -3.75 -10.75 34.97
CA ARG A 368 -2.38 -10.51 34.52
C ARG A 368 -2.00 -9.05 34.80
N GLU A 369 -0.74 -8.84 35.15
CA GLU A 369 -0.16 -7.51 35.25
C GLU A 369 -0.11 -6.86 33.86
N LEU A 370 -0.81 -5.74 33.69
CA LEU A 370 -0.90 -4.99 32.43
C LEU A 370 -0.85 -3.49 32.73
N LYS A 371 -0.59 -2.69 31.71
CA LYS A 371 -0.59 -1.24 31.85
C LYS A 371 -1.96 -0.72 32.27
N ASN A 372 -1.97 0.35 33.06
CA ASN A 372 -3.19 0.99 33.54
C ASN A 372 -3.92 1.76 32.43
N ASP A 373 -3.19 2.22 31.42
CA ASP A 373 -3.68 3.00 30.29
C ASP A 373 -4.00 2.15 29.04
N ALA A 374 -3.98 0.82 29.13
CA ALA A 374 -4.22 -0.09 28.01
C ALA A 374 -5.53 0.20 27.24
N LEU A 375 -6.55 0.75 27.90
CA LEU A 375 -7.80 1.15 27.26
C LEU A 375 -7.59 2.21 26.17
N GLN A 376 -6.70 3.18 26.36
CA GLN A 376 -6.49 4.25 25.39
C GLN A 376 -5.98 3.71 24.05
N GLU A 377 -5.15 2.66 24.10
CA GLU A 377 -4.55 2.02 22.92
C GLU A 377 -5.56 1.17 22.14
N THR A 378 -6.76 0.93 22.68
CA THR A 378 -7.84 0.27 21.94
C THR A 378 -8.49 1.17 20.90
N PHE A 379 -8.47 2.49 21.11
CA PHE A 379 -9.21 3.43 20.28
C PHE A 379 -8.56 3.64 18.91
N VAL A 380 -9.38 3.60 17.85
CA VAL A 380 -8.96 3.92 16.48
C VAL A 380 -8.30 5.31 16.40
N SER A 381 -8.83 6.28 17.15
CA SER A 381 -8.32 7.65 17.18
C SER A 381 -6.94 7.80 17.84
N THR A 382 -6.48 6.82 18.61
CA THR A 382 -5.16 6.88 19.26
C THR A 382 -4.03 6.67 18.26
N ILE A 383 -4.28 5.90 17.20
CA ILE A 383 -3.32 5.65 16.12
C ILE A 383 -2.94 6.97 15.41
N GLN A 384 -3.94 7.75 15.02
CA GLN A 384 -3.73 9.09 14.43
C GLN A 384 -3.13 10.09 15.44
N ALA A 385 -3.43 9.94 16.73
CA ALA A 385 -2.88 10.79 17.78
C ALA A 385 -1.38 10.56 17.93
N TRP A 386 -0.91 9.31 17.95
CA TRP A 386 0.51 8.97 18.01
C TRP A 386 1.29 9.48 16.79
N ILE A 387 0.71 9.41 15.58
CA ILE A 387 1.33 10.05 14.40
C ILE A 387 1.51 11.56 14.62
N ASN A 388 0.50 12.24 15.18
CA ASN A 388 0.61 13.67 15.42
C ASN A 388 1.62 13.99 16.53
N MET A 389 1.60 13.25 17.64
CA MET A 389 2.44 13.48 18.81
C MET A 389 3.92 13.16 18.55
N LEU A 390 4.21 12.18 17.70
CA LEU A 390 5.58 11.70 17.46
C LEU A 390 6.22 12.26 16.19
N LEU A 391 5.43 12.70 15.19
CA LEU A 391 5.95 13.08 13.88
C LEU A 391 5.49 14.48 13.45
N MET A 392 4.18 14.74 13.43
CA MET A 392 3.64 15.89 12.71
C MET A 392 3.59 17.17 13.54
N SER A 393 3.17 17.09 14.81
CA SER A 393 2.86 18.25 15.67
C SER A 393 1.93 19.28 15.02
N SER A 394 0.96 18.81 14.23
CA SER A 394 -0.01 19.66 13.55
C SER A 394 -1.19 20.01 14.47
N SER A 395 -1.87 21.11 14.15
CA SER A 395 -3.09 21.57 14.82
C SER A 395 -4.26 21.64 13.84
N GLY A 396 -4.20 20.86 12.76
CA GLY A 396 -5.23 20.84 11.72
C GLY A 396 -6.29 19.76 11.91
N PRO A 397 -7.12 19.52 10.86
CA PRO A 397 -8.28 18.65 10.96
C PRO A 397 -7.94 17.19 11.28
N VAL A 398 -8.75 16.57 12.14
CA VAL A 398 -8.65 15.16 12.52
C VAL A 398 -10.00 14.47 12.33
N LYS A 399 -10.07 13.46 11.43
CA LYS A 399 -11.30 12.71 11.12
C LYS A 399 -10.98 11.31 10.57
N PRO A 400 -11.41 10.20 11.17
CA PRO A 400 -10.92 8.87 10.79
C PRO A 400 -11.62 8.27 9.54
N VAL A 401 -11.43 8.83 8.33
CA VAL A 401 -11.84 8.25 7.02
C VAL A 401 -11.08 8.94 5.86
N VAL A 402 -10.56 8.18 4.87
CA VAL A 402 -9.85 8.74 3.68
C VAL A 402 -10.71 9.72 2.86
N ASP A 403 -11.98 9.40 2.61
CA ASP A 403 -12.93 10.26 1.90
C ASP A 403 -13.02 11.65 2.56
N ALA A 404 -13.00 11.67 3.90
CA ALA A 404 -13.01 12.91 4.68
C ALA A 404 -11.74 13.75 4.49
N ALA A 405 -10.58 13.17 4.16
CA ALA A 405 -9.38 13.95 3.84
C ALA A 405 -9.54 14.72 2.52
N ILE A 406 -10.09 14.05 1.51
CA ILE A 406 -10.31 14.64 0.18
C ILE A 406 -11.29 15.81 0.29
N GLU A 407 -12.43 15.61 0.97
CA GLU A 407 -13.40 16.68 1.23
C GLU A 407 -12.80 17.82 2.08
N THR A 408 -11.95 17.49 3.05
CA THR A 408 -11.31 18.50 3.91
C THR A 408 -10.37 19.40 3.10
N ILE A 409 -9.62 18.85 2.15
CA ILE A 409 -8.81 19.64 1.21
C ILE A 409 -9.71 20.47 0.29
N GLN A 410 -10.72 19.85 -0.33
CA GLN A 410 -11.65 20.55 -1.24
C GLN A 410 -12.42 21.69 -0.57
N SER A 411 -12.65 21.58 0.75
CA SER A 411 -13.28 22.63 1.56
C SER A 411 -12.35 23.78 1.96
N GLY A 412 -11.03 23.65 1.72
CA GLY A 412 -10.02 24.64 2.10
C GLY A 412 -9.62 24.59 3.58
N LYS A 413 -10.09 23.61 4.35
CA LYS A 413 -9.73 23.44 5.78
C LYS A 413 -8.31 22.92 5.99
N ALA A 414 -7.74 22.25 4.98
CA ALA A 414 -6.38 21.76 4.99
C ALA A 414 -5.80 21.82 3.59
N ARG A 415 -4.47 21.95 3.50
CA ARG A 415 -3.71 21.87 2.25
C ARG A 415 -2.96 20.54 2.14
N VAL A 416 -2.69 19.89 3.28
CA VAL A 416 -2.02 18.59 3.37
C VAL A 416 -2.79 17.68 4.31
N MET A 417 -3.05 16.44 3.92
CA MET A 417 -3.71 15.44 4.75
C MET A 417 -2.95 14.11 4.69
N ILE A 418 -2.67 13.54 5.85
CA ILE A 418 -2.31 12.12 5.94
C ILE A 418 -3.61 11.31 5.97
N ALA A 419 -3.71 10.30 5.13
CA ALA A 419 -4.88 9.44 5.04
C ALA A 419 -4.47 8.00 4.87
N GLY A 420 -5.30 7.06 5.31
CA GLY A 420 -5.01 5.65 5.19
C GLY A 420 -5.63 4.86 6.33
N SER A 421 -5.13 3.65 6.53
CA SER A 421 -5.64 2.77 7.57
C SER A 421 -4.67 1.68 7.96
N VAL A 422 -4.86 1.16 9.18
CA VAL A 422 -4.12 0.03 9.75
C VAL A 422 -5.08 -0.99 10.37
N ASP A 423 -4.70 -2.26 10.38
CA ASP A 423 -5.34 -3.30 11.19
C ASP A 423 -4.34 -4.45 11.41
N ASP A 424 -4.36 -5.03 12.62
CA ASP A 424 -3.53 -6.18 12.96
C ASP A 424 -4.28 -7.51 12.81
N PHE A 425 -3.56 -8.63 12.83
CA PHE A 425 -4.10 -9.98 12.91
C PHE A 425 -4.04 -10.48 14.35
N ALA A 426 -5.14 -11.02 14.86
CA ALA A 426 -5.23 -11.53 16.23
C ALA A 426 -6.04 -12.84 16.30
N GLU A 427 -5.88 -13.59 17.40
CA GLU A 427 -6.62 -14.84 17.64
C GLU A 427 -8.14 -14.62 17.53
N GLU A 428 -8.66 -13.62 18.23
CA GLU A 428 -10.09 -13.36 18.34
C GLU A 428 -10.67 -12.93 16.99
N SER A 429 -9.97 -12.08 16.22
CA SER A 429 -10.42 -11.68 14.89
C SER A 429 -10.48 -12.89 13.95
N SER A 430 -9.44 -13.73 13.96
CA SER A 430 -9.36 -14.93 13.11
C SER A 430 -10.49 -15.91 13.39
N VAL A 431 -10.79 -16.15 14.68
CA VAL A 431 -11.86 -17.04 15.11
C VAL A 431 -13.24 -16.48 14.79
N GLU A 432 -13.48 -15.19 15.00
CA GLU A 432 -14.81 -14.62 14.73
C GLU A 432 -15.10 -14.50 13.23
N PHE A 433 -14.13 -14.13 12.40
CA PHE A 433 -14.31 -14.20 10.95
C PHE A 433 -14.55 -15.64 10.45
N ALA A 434 -13.92 -16.61 11.11
CA ALA A 434 -14.14 -18.02 10.86
C ALA A 434 -15.58 -18.47 11.21
N ASN A 435 -16.11 -18.01 12.36
CA ASN A 435 -17.49 -18.27 12.80
C ASN A 435 -18.52 -17.63 11.86
N MET A 436 -18.20 -16.48 11.28
CA MET A 436 -19.04 -15.81 10.27
C MET A 436 -19.02 -16.51 8.90
N GLY A 437 -18.17 -17.52 8.71
CA GLY A 437 -17.99 -18.18 7.40
C GLY A 437 -17.35 -17.28 6.34
N ALA A 438 -16.61 -16.24 6.75
CA ALA A 438 -16.06 -15.24 5.84
C ALA A 438 -14.65 -15.64 5.33
N THR A 439 -13.84 -16.26 6.20
CA THR A 439 -12.48 -16.71 5.88
C THR A 439 -12.43 -18.14 5.34
N SER A 440 -11.49 -18.40 4.44
CA SER A 440 -11.25 -19.73 3.86
C SER A 440 -10.94 -20.77 4.95
N ASN A 441 -11.57 -21.93 4.88
CA ASN A 441 -11.25 -23.06 5.77
C ASN A 441 -9.99 -23.78 5.27
N THR A 442 -8.87 -23.62 5.99
CA THR A 442 -7.58 -24.14 5.55
C THR A 442 -7.55 -25.67 5.46
N VAL A 443 -8.27 -26.37 6.33
CA VAL A 443 -8.31 -27.85 6.32
C VAL A 443 -8.99 -28.36 5.04
N GLU A 444 -10.08 -27.71 4.62
CA GLU A 444 -10.74 -28.02 3.35
C GLU A 444 -9.86 -27.70 2.13
N GLU A 445 -9.11 -26.60 2.20
CA GLU A 445 -8.20 -26.19 1.13
C GLU A 445 -7.05 -27.19 0.95
N PHE A 446 -6.44 -27.66 2.04
CA PHE A 446 -5.45 -28.73 1.98
C PHE A 446 -6.04 -30.04 1.46
N ALA A 447 -7.27 -30.40 1.83
CA ALA A 447 -7.96 -31.58 1.30
C ALA A 447 -8.20 -31.48 -0.22
N ARG A 448 -8.26 -30.25 -0.77
CA ARG A 448 -8.33 -29.97 -2.22
C ARG A 448 -6.95 -29.86 -2.89
N GLY A 449 -5.87 -30.09 -2.15
CA GLY A 449 -4.49 -30.02 -2.65
C GLY A 449 -3.94 -28.61 -2.81
N ARG A 450 -4.55 -27.59 -2.17
CA ARG A 450 -4.10 -26.20 -2.27
C ARG A 450 -2.97 -25.88 -1.30
N THR A 451 -1.93 -25.20 -1.77
CA THR A 451 -0.90 -24.60 -0.93
C THR A 451 -1.36 -23.25 -0.35
N PRO A 452 -0.76 -22.74 0.75
CA PRO A 452 -1.15 -21.45 1.33
C PRO A 452 -1.15 -20.29 0.32
N SER A 453 -0.15 -20.24 -0.57
CA SER A 453 0.01 -19.17 -1.55
C SER A 453 -1.15 -19.06 -2.54
N GLU A 454 -1.90 -20.14 -2.79
CA GLU A 454 -3.04 -20.17 -3.72
C GLU A 454 -4.42 -20.18 -3.03
N MET A 455 -4.46 -20.04 -1.69
CA MET A 455 -5.71 -20.02 -0.92
C MET A 455 -6.52 -18.73 -1.13
N CYS A 456 -5.86 -17.60 -1.38
CA CYS A 456 -6.55 -16.38 -1.82
C CYS A 456 -6.54 -16.29 -3.35
N ARG A 457 -7.69 -16.56 -3.97
CA ARG A 457 -7.83 -16.65 -5.43
C ARG A 457 -9.10 -15.95 -5.93
N PRO A 458 -9.12 -14.60 -5.88
CA PRO A 458 -10.29 -13.83 -6.27
C PRO A 458 -10.76 -14.11 -7.71
N CYS A 459 -12.06 -13.99 -7.94
CA CYS A 459 -12.71 -14.19 -9.24
C CYS A 459 -12.57 -15.60 -9.84
N THR A 460 -12.03 -16.57 -9.11
CA THR A 460 -11.91 -17.96 -9.59
C THR A 460 -13.15 -18.79 -9.33
N SER A 461 -13.30 -19.86 -10.11
CA SER A 461 -14.38 -20.85 -9.99
C SER A 461 -14.38 -21.61 -8.66
N THR A 462 -13.24 -21.70 -7.97
CA THR A 462 -13.10 -22.46 -6.71
C THR A 462 -12.81 -21.58 -5.49
N ARG A 463 -13.01 -20.25 -5.60
CA ARG A 463 -12.86 -19.30 -4.49
C ARG A 463 -13.77 -19.66 -3.31
N ASN A 464 -13.26 -19.61 -2.08
CA ASN A 464 -13.93 -20.19 -0.92
C ASN A 464 -13.78 -19.38 0.38
N GLY A 465 -13.66 -18.06 0.28
CA GLY A 465 -13.44 -17.18 1.43
C GLY A 465 -12.18 -16.35 1.27
N PHE A 466 -12.08 -15.28 2.08
CA PHE A 466 -10.90 -14.44 2.09
C PHE A 466 -9.79 -15.02 2.98
N MET A 467 -8.56 -14.60 2.72
CA MET A 467 -7.42 -14.88 3.59
C MET A 467 -7.13 -13.66 4.46
N GLU A 468 -7.22 -13.76 5.77
CA GLU A 468 -6.99 -12.62 6.66
C GLU A 468 -5.53 -12.20 6.64
N GLY A 469 -5.27 -10.89 6.61
CA GLY A 469 -3.93 -10.31 6.70
C GLY A 469 -3.83 -9.21 7.74
N GLN A 470 -2.62 -8.69 7.92
CA GLN A 470 -2.31 -7.56 8.79
C GLN A 470 -1.43 -6.53 8.06
N GLY A 471 -1.44 -5.30 8.55
CA GLY A 471 -0.58 -4.25 8.06
C GLY A 471 -1.19 -2.86 8.14
N GLY A 472 -0.59 -1.93 7.42
CA GLY A 472 -1.03 -0.55 7.34
C GLY A 472 -0.54 0.12 6.08
N ALA A 473 -1.35 1.01 5.51
CA ALA A 473 -0.90 1.85 4.40
C ALA A 473 -1.45 3.26 4.54
N MET A 474 -0.54 4.20 4.28
CA MET A 474 -0.78 5.63 4.36
C MET A 474 -0.49 6.28 3.03
N VAL A 475 -1.20 7.36 2.75
CA VAL A 475 -0.97 8.26 1.64
C VAL A 475 -0.89 9.69 2.14
N THR A 476 0.02 10.45 1.55
CA THR A 476 0.10 11.90 1.72
C THR A 476 -0.71 12.52 0.60
N LEU A 477 -1.77 13.23 0.96
CA LEU A 477 -2.63 13.97 0.04
C LEU A 477 -2.34 15.46 0.16
N MET A 478 -2.29 16.15 -0.96
CA MET A 478 -2.18 17.61 -1.00
C MET A 478 -3.21 18.21 -1.95
N SER A 479 -3.55 19.50 -1.78
CA SER A 479 -4.07 20.25 -2.91
C SER A 479 -3.00 20.30 -4.02
N ALA A 480 -3.41 20.28 -5.29
CA ALA A 480 -2.46 20.35 -6.39
C ALA A 480 -1.61 21.62 -6.30
N SER A 481 -2.21 22.75 -5.92
CA SER A 481 -1.48 24.00 -5.68
C SER A 481 -0.39 23.86 -4.60
N ALA A 482 -0.68 23.20 -3.47
CA ALA A 482 0.29 22.95 -2.42
C ALA A 482 1.40 22.01 -2.87
N ALA A 483 1.06 20.94 -3.61
CA ALA A 483 2.04 20.03 -4.18
C ALA A 483 3.00 20.74 -5.15
N ILE A 484 2.50 21.64 -6.00
CA ILE A 484 3.29 22.41 -6.95
C ILE A 484 4.16 23.46 -6.23
N GLU A 485 3.57 24.20 -5.28
CA GLU A 485 4.27 25.20 -4.47
C GLU A 485 5.46 24.58 -3.72
N PHE A 486 5.20 23.44 -3.07
CA PHE A 486 6.21 22.66 -2.33
C PHE A 486 7.19 21.96 -3.27
N GLY A 487 6.76 21.56 -4.47
CA GLY A 487 7.54 20.71 -5.39
C GLY A 487 7.46 19.22 -5.08
N ALA A 488 6.38 18.75 -4.45
CA ALA A 488 6.16 17.34 -4.13
C ALA A 488 5.99 16.51 -5.42
N PRO A 489 6.42 15.24 -5.48
CA PRO A 489 6.03 14.34 -6.57
C PRO A 489 4.52 14.19 -6.62
N ILE A 490 3.95 14.07 -7.82
CA ILE A 490 2.52 13.88 -8.03
C ILE A 490 2.31 12.52 -8.68
N TYR A 491 1.82 11.56 -7.91
CA TYR A 491 1.68 10.18 -8.32
C TYR A 491 0.35 9.89 -9.04
N GLY A 492 -0.68 10.67 -8.74
CA GLY A 492 -2.00 10.54 -9.31
C GLY A 492 -2.96 11.58 -8.75
N ILE A 493 -4.00 11.87 -9.52
CA ILE A 493 -5.05 12.82 -9.15
C ILE A 493 -6.23 12.03 -8.61
N ILE A 494 -6.73 12.36 -7.42
CA ILE A 494 -7.99 11.80 -6.92
C ILE A 494 -9.13 12.61 -7.52
N ALA A 495 -9.64 12.16 -8.67
CA ALA A 495 -10.66 12.86 -9.44
C ALA A 495 -12.08 12.64 -8.89
N MET A 496 -12.31 11.52 -8.20
CA MET A 496 -13.55 11.23 -7.49
C MET A 496 -13.26 10.41 -6.25
N SER A 497 -13.99 10.70 -5.18
CA SER A 497 -14.19 9.81 -4.05
C SER A 497 -15.66 9.78 -3.70
N GLY A 498 -16.14 8.63 -3.26
CA GLY A 498 -17.52 8.49 -2.81
C GLY A 498 -17.71 7.26 -1.96
N THR A 499 -18.57 7.39 -0.96
CA THR A 499 -19.03 6.32 -0.10
C THR A 499 -20.54 6.13 -0.23
N ALA A 500 -21.02 4.90 -0.10
CA ALA A 500 -22.43 4.57 -0.22
C ALA A 500 -22.82 3.41 0.69
N THR A 501 -23.93 3.60 1.40
CA THR A 501 -24.71 2.48 1.96
C THR A 501 -25.55 1.83 0.88
N ASP A 502 -26.17 0.70 1.22
CA ASP A 502 -26.91 -0.09 0.23
C ASP A 502 -28.42 0.12 0.34
N LYS A 503 -29.07 -0.64 1.23
CA LYS A 503 -30.54 -0.73 1.31
C LYS A 503 -30.98 -1.47 2.59
N GLN A 504 -32.29 -1.55 2.81
CA GLN A 504 -32.86 -2.42 3.84
C GLN A 504 -32.40 -3.87 3.67
N GLY A 505 -32.01 -4.50 4.78
CA GLY A 505 -31.55 -5.88 4.83
C GLY A 505 -31.24 -6.31 6.26
N GLN A 506 -31.03 -7.62 6.45
CA GLN A 506 -30.76 -8.24 7.76
C GLN A 506 -29.39 -8.92 7.85
N SER A 507 -28.54 -8.77 6.82
CA SER A 507 -27.20 -9.36 6.78
C SER A 507 -26.15 -8.25 6.64
N VAL A 508 -25.47 -7.94 7.74
CA VAL A 508 -24.38 -6.95 7.83
C VAL A 508 -23.17 -7.26 6.92
N PRO A 509 -22.70 -8.52 6.77
CA PRO A 509 -21.54 -8.83 5.93
C PRO A 509 -21.85 -8.94 4.44
N ALA A 510 -23.12 -8.84 4.04
CA ALA A 510 -23.51 -8.97 2.64
C ALA A 510 -23.04 -7.73 1.84
N PRO A 511 -22.27 -7.90 0.74
CA PRO A 511 -21.91 -6.78 -0.11
C PRO A 511 -23.13 -6.32 -0.92
N GLY A 512 -23.28 -5.01 -1.09
CA GLY A 512 -24.35 -4.44 -1.89
C GLY A 512 -23.88 -3.57 -3.06
N LYS A 513 -24.81 -2.80 -3.60
CA LYS A 513 -24.67 -2.10 -4.89
C LYS A 513 -24.87 -0.58 -4.78
N GLY A 514 -24.85 -0.02 -3.57
CA GLY A 514 -25.05 1.41 -3.34
C GLY A 514 -24.09 2.30 -4.13
N VAL A 515 -22.86 1.85 -4.31
CA VAL A 515 -21.82 2.53 -5.12
C VAL A 515 -22.21 2.73 -6.59
N LEU A 516 -23.21 2.01 -7.13
CA LEU A 516 -23.77 2.31 -8.47
C LEU A 516 -24.20 3.77 -8.60
N THR A 517 -24.56 4.43 -7.50
CA THR A 517 -25.00 5.83 -7.47
C THR A 517 -23.93 6.84 -7.88
N SER A 518 -22.65 6.45 -8.00
CA SER A 518 -21.61 7.29 -8.60
C SER A 518 -21.77 7.43 -10.12
N ALA A 519 -22.44 6.47 -10.77
CA ALA A 519 -22.76 6.52 -12.19
C ALA A 519 -24.19 7.04 -12.46
N ARG A 520 -24.91 7.54 -11.45
CA ARG A 520 -26.31 7.97 -11.62
C ARG A 520 -26.44 9.14 -12.62
N GLU A 521 -27.18 8.95 -13.69
CA GLU A 521 -27.60 10.04 -14.59
C GLU A 521 -29.00 9.76 -15.16
N ALA A 522 -29.76 10.82 -15.39
CA ALA A 522 -31.05 10.74 -16.05
C ALA A 522 -30.82 10.39 -17.52
N CYS A 523 -31.33 9.23 -17.94
CA CYS A 523 -31.25 8.75 -19.32
C CYS A 523 -32.23 9.43 -20.28
N ASP A 524 -33.03 10.38 -19.80
CA ASP A 524 -33.79 11.26 -20.68
C ASP A 524 -32.79 12.18 -21.37
N ASN A 525 -32.47 11.89 -22.64
CA ASN A 525 -32.44 12.90 -23.70
C ASN A 525 -31.86 12.35 -25.02
N SER A 526 -32.53 12.74 -26.10
CA SER A 526 -32.07 12.62 -27.49
C SER A 526 -30.82 13.45 -27.80
N LEU A 527 -30.25 14.20 -26.84
CA LEU A 527 -29.08 15.09 -27.02
C LEU A 527 -28.19 15.16 -25.76
N PRO A 528 -26.85 15.05 -25.89
CA PRO A 528 -25.90 15.17 -24.78
C PRO A 528 -25.84 16.61 -24.22
N SER A 529 -25.54 16.75 -22.93
CA SER A 529 -25.38 18.04 -22.26
C SER A 529 -24.27 18.89 -22.90
N ARG A 530 -24.55 20.16 -23.20
CA ARG A 530 -23.52 21.10 -23.71
C ARG A 530 -22.35 21.27 -22.74
N LEU A 531 -22.57 21.04 -21.44
CA LEU A 531 -21.52 21.11 -20.42
C LEU A 531 -20.48 19.99 -20.55
N LEU A 532 -20.81 18.87 -21.20
CA LEU A 532 -19.82 17.83 -21.48
C LEU A 532 -18.84 18.24 -22.61
N SER A 533 -19.22 19.21 -23.45
CA SER A 533 -18.29 19.78 -24.43
C SER A 533 -17.24 20.63 -23.72
N PHE A 534 -15.98 20.17 -23.79
CA PHE A 534 -14.84 20.88 -23.24
C PHE A 534 -14.68 22.28 -23.87
N ASP A 535 -14.77 22.36 -25.20
CA ASP A 535 -14.65 23.62 -25.95
C ASP A 535 -15.73 24.64 -25.58
N TYR A 536 -16.94 24.17 -25.27
CA TYR A 536 -18.01 25.04 -24.78
C TYR A 536 -17.62 25.67 -23.44
N ARG A 537 -17.23 24.84 -22.45
CA ARG A 537 -16.84 25.32 -21.12
C ARG A 537 -15.66 26.28 -21.18
N ARG A 538 -14.63 25.93 -21.95
CA ARG A 538 -13.44 26.78 -22.15
C ARG A 538 -13.81 28.15 -22.70
N ARG A 539 -14.68 28.20 -23.70
CA ARG A 539 -15.12 29.45 -24.33
C ARG A 539 -15.90 30.33 -23.36
N GLN A 540 -16.73 29.75 -22.48
CA GLN A 540 -17.45 30.53 -21.46
C GLN A 540 -16.48 31.08 -20.41
N LEU A 541 -15.58 30.23 -19.90
CA LEU A 541 -14.56 30.63 -18.94
C LEU A 541 -13.72 31.80 -19.48
N GLN A 542 -13.22 31.70 -20.72
CA GLN A 542 -12.41 32.76 -21.33
C GLN A 542 -13.17 34.09 -21.46
N ARG A 543 -14.47 34.06 -21.77
CA ARG A 543 -15.30 35.28 -21.85
C ARG A 543 -15.45 35.93 -20.48
N GLU A 544 -15.75 35.14 -19.45
CA GLU A 544 -15.94 35.66 -18.09
C GLU A 544 -14.61 36.15 -17.48
N LEU A 545 -13.50 35.46 -17.76
CA LEU A 545 -12.15 35.92 -17.36
C LEU A 545 -11.76 37.23 -18.04
N ALA A 546 -12.11 37.43 -19.32
CA ALA A 546 -11.82 38.69 -20.00
C ALA A 546 -12.58 39.87 -19.36
N VAL A 547 -13.84 39.66 -18.96
CA VAL A 547 -14.62 40.66 -18.22
C VAL A 547 -14.00 40.93 -16.84
N LEU A 548 -13.57 39.88 -16.14
CA LEU A 548 -12.93 40.01 -14.84
C LEU A 548 -11.60 40.77 -14.91
N GLU A 549 -10.80 40.55 -15.96
CA GLU A 549 -9.54 41.26 -16.21
C GLU A 549 -9.75 42.75 -16.47
N THR A 550 -10.75 43.11 -17.29
CA THR A 550 -11.11 44.53 -17.50
C THR A 550 -11.46 45.20 -16.17
N ARG A 551 -12.27 44.53 -15.33
CA ARG A 551 -12.62 45.04 -14.00
C ARG A 551 -11.41 45.20 -13.08
N ARG A 552 -10.45 44.26 -13.12
CA ARG A 552 -9.20 44.38 -12.35
C ARG A 552 -8.42 45.62 -12.75
N GLN A 553 -8.31 45.88 -14.05
CA GLN A 553 -7.60 47.04 -14.59
C GLN A 553 -8.28 48.36 -14.19
N GLU A 554 -9.61 48.41 -14.22
CA GLU A 554 -10.39 49.56 -13.75
C GLU A 554 -10.18 49.80 -12.24
N GLU A 555 -10.30 48.78 -11.39
CA GLU A 555 -10.11 48.91 -9.94
C GLU A 555 -8.67 49.34 -9.56
N LEU A 556 -7.65 48.85 -10.28
CA LEU A 556 -6.26 49.27 -10.10
C LEU A 556 -6.00 50.70 -10.61
N ALA A 557 -6.67 51.12 -11.69
CA ALA A 557 -6.58 52.48 -12.20
C ALA A 557 -7.22 53.49 -11.25
N ASP A 558 -8.41 53.19 -10.73
CA ASP A 558 -9.09 54.01 -9.71
C ASP A 558 -8.22 54.19 -8.45
N LEU A 559 -7.50 53.13 -8.04
CA LEU A 559 -6.55 53.20 -6.93
C LEU A 559 -5.33 54.08 -7.26
N ALA A 560 -4.82 54.04 -8.48
CA ALA A 560 -3.69 54.88 -8.91
C ALA A 560 -4.08 56.37 -8.88
N ASP A 561 -5.28 56.72 -9.36
CA ASP A 561 -5.80 58.09 -9.33
C ASP A 561 -6.00 58.63 -7.90
N MET A 562 -6.25 57.77 -6.91
CA MET A 562 -6.34 58.15 -5.50
C MET A 562 -4.98 58.43 -4.84
N VAL A 563 -3.87 57.90 -5.39
CA VAL A 563 -2.51 58.03 -4.82
C VAL A 563 -1.83 59.34 -5.19
N ASP A 564 -2.24 60.00 -6.28
CA ASP A 564 -1.71 61.31 -6.72
C ASP A 564 -2.11 62.51 -5.81
N GLY A 565 -2.68 62.26 -4.62
CA GLY A 565 -2.96 63.25 -3.58
C GLY A 565 -1.78 63.49 -2.60
N PRO A 566 -1.66 64.68 -1.97
CA PRO A 566 -0.43 65.13 -1.30
C PRO A 566 -0.17 64.56 0.11
N SER A 567 -0.15 63.23 0.31
CA SER A 567 0.09 62.63 1.64
C SER A 567 0.81 61.27 1.61
N ASP A 568 1.94 61.16 2.31
CA ASP A 568 2.75 59.94 2.47
C ASP A 568 2.01 58.77 3.18
N MET A 569 0.93 59.05 3.95
CA MET A 569 0.09 57.99 4.53
C MET A 569 -0.79 57.27 3.49
N VAL A 570 -1.02 57.88 2.31
CA VAL A 570 -1.88 57.31 1.25
C VAL A 570 -1.17 56.16 0.52
N GLY A 571 0.15 56.21 0.35
CA GLY A 571 0.93 55.22 -0.40
C GLY A 571 0.98 53.82 0.24
N LEU A 572 1.18 53.74 1.57
CA LEU A 572 1.14 52.46 2.31
C LEU A 572 -0.26 51.83 2.30
N SER A 573 -1.30 52.66 2.39
CA SER A 573 -2.68 52.20 2.30
C SER A 573 -3.00 51.69 0.88
N ALA A 574 -2.53 52.38 -0.16
CA ALA A 574 -2.75 51.98 -1.55
C ALA A 574 -2.09 50.66 -1.93
N MET A 575 -0.86 50.38 -1.45
CA MET A 575 -0.23 49.06 -1.63
C MET A 575 -1.05 47.94 -0.97
N SER A 576 -1.63 48.20 0.21
CA SER A 576 -2.48 47.22 0.88
C SER A 576 -3.81 46.98 0.13
N TYR A 577 -4.41 48.02 -0.42
CA TYR A 577 -5.63 47.90 -1.24
C TYR A 577 -5.36 47.21 -2.57
N ALA A 578 -4.26 47.53 -3.26
CA ALA A 578 -3.86 46.83 -4.47
C ALA A 578 -3.68 45.32 -4.23
N LYS A 579 -3.10 44.94 -3.07
CA LYS A 579 -3.00 43.54 -2.67
C LYS A 579 -4.38 42.90 -2.47
N GLN A 580 -5.33 43.60 -1.85
CA GLN A 580 -6.71 43.11 -1.69
C GLN A 580 -7.40 42.92 -3.04
N VAL A 581 -7.22 43.84 -3.99
CA VAL A 581 -7.76 43.72 -5.36
C VAL A 581 -7.21 42.48 -6.05
N GLU A 582 -5.90 42.22 -5.95
CA GLU A 582 -5.29 41.02 -6.52
C GLU A 582 -5.78 39.72 -5.83
N GLU A 583 -5.96 39.73 -4.51
CA GLU A 583 -6.52 38.61 -3.76
C GLU A 583 -7.97 38.32 -4.17
N GLU A 584 -8.80 39.35 -4.31
CA GLU A 584 -10.19 39.24 -4.80
C GLU A 584 -10.25 38.76 -6.24
N TYR A 585 -9.40 39.29 -7.12
CA TYR A 585 -9.30 38.86 -8.51
C TYR A 585 -8.95 37.37 -8.59
N ALA A 586 -7.93 36.91 -7.86
CA ALA A 586 -7.54 35.50 -7.81
C ALA A 586 -8.65 34.61 -7.21
N GLN A 587 -9.41 35.09 -6.23
CA GLN A 587 -10.55 34.37 -5.68
C GLN A 587 -11.68 34.22 -6.70
N ARG A 588 -12.03 35.29 -7.42
CA ARG A 588 -13.07 35.26 -8.46
C ARG A 588 -12.65 34.40 -9.65
N GLN A 589 -11.38 34.48 -10.08
CA GLN A 589 -10.83 33.60 -11.11
C GLN A 589 -10.98 32.12 -10.72
N ARG A 590 -10.61 31.75 -9.48
CA ARG A 590 -10.78 30.39 -8.97
C ARG A 590 -12.24 29.95 -8.94
N ALA A 591 -13.16 30.84 -8.55
CA ALA A 591 -14.60 30.55 -8.58
C ALA A 591 -15.14 30.30 -10.00
N LEU A 592 -14.64 31.03 -11.00
CA LEU A 592 -14.98 30.78 -12.40
C LEU A 592 -14.41 29.44 -12.91
N GLN A 593 -13.17 29.12 -12.53
CA GLN A 593 -12.56 27.83 -12.81
C GLN A 593 -13.31 26.68 -12.13
N ASP A 594 -13.84 26.87 -10.92
CA ASP A 594 -14.71 25.88 -10.28
C ASP A 594 -15.99 25.68 -11.08
N MET A 595 -16.66 26.77 -11.46
CA MET A 595 -17.93 26.71 -12.20
C MET A 595 -17.80 25.99 -13.55
N TRP A 596 -16.74 26.29 -14.31
CA TRP A 596 -16.57 25.81 -15.69
C TRP A 596 -15.59 24.64 -15.83
N GLY A 597 -14.71 24.43 -14.85
CA GLY A 597 -13.67 23.42 -14.84
C GLY A 597 -13.98 22.25 -13.94
N ASN A 598 -14.04 22.50 -12.63
CA ASN A 598 -14.05 21.44 -11.61
C ASN A 598 -15.47 20.90 -11.31
N GLU A 599 -16.47 21.78 -11.23
CA GLU A 599 -17.77 21.51 -10.61
C GLU A 599 -18.97 21.69 -11.56
N PHE A 600 -18.73 21.89 -12.86
CA PHE A 600 -19.79 22.12 -13.87
C PHE A 600 -20.91 21.07 -13.89
N TRP A 601 -20.62 19.85 -13.43
CA TRP A 601 -21.52 18.70 -13.38
C TRP A 601 -22.28 18.58 -12.05
N LYS A 602 -21.82 19.23 -10.97
CA LYS A 602 -22.46 19.12 -9.65
C LYS A 602 -23.88 19.66 -9.70
N GLY A 603 -24.82 18.91 -9.11
CA GLY A 603 -26.25 19.25 -9.12
C GLY A 603 -26.96 19.08 -10.46
N LYS A 604 -26.30 18.53 -11.49
CA LYS A 604 -26.94 18.20 -12.77
C LYS A 604 -27.45 16.76 -12.75
N SER A 605 -28.69 16.56 -13.16
CA SER A 605 -29.28 15.21 -13.21
C SER A 605 -28.77 14.38 -14.39
N ASN A 606 -28.31 15.01 -15.47
CA ASN A 606 -27.91 14.37 -16.73
C ASN A 606 -26.38 14.16 -16.89
N ILE A 607 -25.60 14.41 -15.84
CA ILE A 607 -24.16 14.11 -15.81
C ILE A 607 -23.88 13.41 -14.48
N SER A 608 -23.51 12.14 -14.53
CA SER A 608 -23.16 11.38 -13.33
C SER A 608 -21.86 11.88 -12.69
N PRO A 609 -21.68 11.69 -11.37
CA PRO A 609 -20.43 12.01 -10.70
C PRO A 609 -19.20 11.39 -11.38
N LEU A 610 -19.24 10.11 -11.74
CA LEU A 610 -18.14 9.41 -12.40
C LEU A 610 -17.83 10.01 -13.78
N ARG A 611 -18.86 10.28 -14.61
CA ARG A 611 -18.68 10.94 -15.92
C ARG A 611 -18.15 12.37 -15.77
N GLY A 612 -18.70 13.13 -14.83
CA GLY A 612 -18.32 14.50 -14.53
C GLY A 612 -16.85 14.60 -14.14
N SER A 613 -16.41 13.78 -13.17
CA SER A 613 -15.03 13.71 -12.71
C SER A 613 -14.03 13.33 -13.81
N LEU A 614 -14.39 12.43 -14.74
CA LEU A 614 -13.58 12.14 -15.92
C LEU A 614 -13.53 13.34 -16.89
N ALA A 615 -14.68 13.97 -17.15
CA ALA A 615 -14.81 15.06 -18.11
C ALA A 615 -14.13 16.38 -17.67
N VAL A 616 -13.83 16.57 -16.38
CA VAL A 616 -12.91 17.62 -15.90
C VAL A 616 -11.58 17.56 -16.66
N TRP A 617 -11.08 16.35 -16.89
CA TRP A 617 -9.78 16.08 -17.52
C TRP A 617 -9.89 15.75 -19.02
N GLY A 618 -11.06 15.97 -19.62
CA GLY A 618 -11.31 15.61 -21.02
C GLY A 618 -11.39 14.10 -21.25
N LEU A 619 -11.64 13.32 -20.19
CA LEU A 619 -11.75 11.86 -20.25
C LEU A 619 -13.20 11.40 -20.34
N THR A 620 -13.37 10.18 -20.85
CA THR A 620 -14.65 9.49 -20.95
C THR A 620 -14.64 8.19 -20.19
N ALA A 621 -15.79 7.53 -20.10
CA ALA A 621 -15.88 6.19 -19.52
C ALA A 621 -14.94 5.19 -20.22
N ASP A 622 -14.56 5.40 -21.49
CA ASP A 622 -13.61 4.59 -22.26
C ASP A 622 -12.14 4.76 -21.79
N ASP A 623 -11.80 5.86 -21.12
CA ASP A 623 -10.44 6.12 -20.68
C ASP A 623 -10.08 5.45 -19.34
N ILE A 624 -11.04 4.80 -18.68
CA ILE A 624 -10.78 3.93 -17.52
C ILE A 624 -10.01 2.70 -18.03
N GLY A 625 -8.73 2.60 -17.68
CA GLY A 625 -7.81 1.58 -18.20
C GLY A 625 -7.57 0.42 -17.24
N VAL A 626 -7.94 0.56 -15.96
CA VAL A 626 -7.80 -0.50 -14.96
C VAL A 626 -8.87 -0.35 -13.87
N ALA A 627 -9.36 -1.48 -13.36
CA ALA A 627 -10.22 -1.53 -12.17
C ALA A 627 -9.55 -2.38 -11.09
N SER A 628 -9.17 -1.75 -9.97
CA SER A 628 -8.67 -2.44 -8.80
C SER A 628 -9.84 -2.85 -7.91
N PHE A 629 -10.08 -4.16 -7.86
CA PHE A 629 -11.18 -4.76 -7.15
C PHE A 629 -10.83 -5.03 -5.70
N HIS A 630 -11.83 -4.90 -4.84
CA HIS A 630 -11.76 -5.38 -3.48
C HIS A 630 -11.44 -6.87 -3.48
N GLY A 631 -12.05 -7.66 -4.38
CA GLY A 631 -11.59 -8.97 -4.81
C GLY A 631 -11.15 -9.85 -3.64
N THR A 632 -12.08 -10.21 -2.76
CA THR A 632 -11.78 -10.89 -1.49
C THR A 632 -11.69 -12.39 -1.61
N SER A 633 -11.89 -13.00 -2.79
CA SER A 633 -11.98 -14.46 -2.93
C SER A 633 -13.22 -15.06 -2.24
N THR A 634 -14.22 -14.22 -1.96
CA THR A 634 -15.55 -14.67 -1.51
C THR A 634 -16.51 -14.74 -2.69
N VAL A 635 -17.44 -15.70 -2.66
CA VAL A 635 -18.39 -15.90 -3.76
C VAL A 635 -19.28 -14.67 -3.96
N ALA A 636 -19.77 -14.10 -2.85
CA ALA A 636 -20.70 -12.96 -2.85
C ALA A 636 -20.03 -11.66 -3.34
N ASN A 637 -18.84 -11.31 -2.80
CA ASN A 637 -18.16 -10.07 -3.16
C ASN A 637 -17.78 -10.04 -4.63
N ASP A 638 -17.01 -11.03 -5.09
CA ASP A 638 -16.37 -10.96 -6.39
C ASP A 638 -17.40 -10.94 -7.54
N LYS A 639 -18.54 -11.61 -7.34
CA LYS A 639 -19.68 -11.53 -8.26
C LYS A 639 -20.37 -10.17 -8.21
N ASN A 640 -20.66 -9.66 -7.00
CA ASN A 640 -21.33 -8.37 -6.83
C ASN A 640 -20.50 -7.22 -7.41
N GLU A 641 -19.21 -7.20 -7.11
CA GLU A 641 -18.27 -6.17 -7.56
C GLU A 641 -18.12 -6.16 -9.09
N SER A 642 -18.03 -7.34 -9.70
CA SER A 642 -18.02 -7.50 -11.16
C SER A 642 -19.30 -6.96 -11.81
N ASP A 643 -20.46 -7.26 -11.22
CA ASP A 643 -21.76 -6.76 -11.69
C ASP A 643 -21.87 -5.23 -11.54
N VAL A 644 -21.41 -4.68 -10.42
CA VAL A 644 -21.39 -3.23 -10.17
C VAL A 644 -20.55 -2.53 -11.25
N LEU A 645 -19.31 -2.98 -11.49
CA LEU A 645 -18.45 -2.40 -12.53
C LEU A 645 -19.14 -2.48 -13.90
N ASN A 646 -19.59 -3.67 -14.28
CA ASN A 646 -20.20 -3.91 -15.59
C ASN A 646 -21.44 -3.04 -15.81
N THR A 647 -22.28 -2.91 -14.79
CA THR A 647 -23.51 -2.10 -14.83
C THR A 647 -23.19 -0.62 -14.95
N GLN A 648 -22.21 -0.09 -14.21
CA GLN A 648 -21.80 1.31 -14.32
C GLN A 648 -21.26 1.61 -15.72
N LEU A 649 -20.30 0.81 -16.21
CA LEU A 649 -19.70 1.04 -17.52
C LEU A 649 -20.75 0.95 -18.64
N LYS A 650 -21.65 -0.02 -18.57
CA LYS A 650 -22.78 -0.15 -19.50
C LYS A 650 -23.69 1.08 -19.45
N HIS A 651 -24.05 1.54 -18.25
CA HIS A 651 -24.92 2.71 -18.05
C HIS A 651 -24.28 4.00 -18.59
N LEU A 652 -22.96 4.15 -18.43
CA LEU A 652 -22.20 5.28 -18.95
C LEU A 652 -21.92 5.21 -20.45
N GLY A 653 -22.37 4.15 -21.13
CA GLY A 653 -22.18 3.99 -22.57
C GLY A 653 -20.73 3.69 -22.97
N ARG A 654 -19.98 2.95 -22.13
CA ARG A 654 -18.68 2.37 -22.50
C ARG A 654 -18.81 1.62 -23.83
N THR A 655 -17.83 1.76 -24.72
CA THR A 655 -17.89 1.15 -26.04
C THR A 655 -17.86 -0.39 -25.93
N PRO A 656 -18.80 -1.13 -26.54
CA PRO A 656 -18.79 -2.60 -26.52
C PRO A 656 -17.47 -3.19 -27.02
N GLY A 657 -16.93 -4.18 -26.30
CA GLY A 657 -15.61 -4.76 -26.56
C GLY A 657 -14.43 -3.98 -25.95
N HIS A 658 -14.66 -2.76 -25.45
CA HIS A 658 -13.65 -1.98 -24.76
C HIS A 658 -13.57 -2.36 -23.27
N VAL A 659 -13.05 -3.55 -23.01
CA VAL A 659 -12.95 -4.16 -21.67
C VAL A 659 -11.97 -3.43 -20.74
N VAL A 660 -12.21 -3.52 -19.44
CA VAL A 660 -11.34 -2.98 -18.39
C VAL A 660 -10.64 -4.13 -17.67
N PRO A 661 -9.30 -4.20 -17.71
CA PRO A 661 -8.52 -5.12 -16.88
C PRO A 661 -8.83 -4.98 -15.39
N VAL A 662 -9.09 -6.11 -14.74
CA VAL A 662 -9.36 -6.22 -13.31
C VAL A 662 -8.10 -6.66 -12.58
N VAL A 663 -7.71 -5.91 -11.55
CA VAL A 663 -6.61 -6.24 -10.62
C VAL A 663 -7.21 -6.64 -9.28
N CYS A 664 -6.87 -7.83 -8.79
CA CYS A 664 -7.33 -8.35 -7.49
C CYS A 664 -6.15 -8.56 -6.53
N GLN A 665 -5.47 -7.51 -6.12
CA GLN A 665 -4.20 -7.53 -5.36
C GLN A 665 -4.17 -8.47 -4.14
N LYS A 666 -5.33 -8.74 -3.51
CA LYS A 666 -5.44 -9.62 -2.34
C LYS A 666 -5.04 -11.07 -2.59
N TRP A 667 -4.98 -11.52 -3.86
CA TRP A 667 -4.39 -12.82 -4.19
C TRP A 667 -2.97 -12.98 -3.61
N LEU A 668 -2.25 -11.86 -3.52
CA LEU A 668 -0.88 -11.77 -2.99
C LEU A 668 -0.85 -11.30 -1.54
N THR A 669 -1.57 -10.23 -1.22
CA THR A 669 -1.46 -9.54 0.08
C THR A 669 -2.40 -10.09 1.15
N GLY A 670 -3.32 -10.99 0.79
CA GLY A 670 -4.46 -11.32 1.63
C GLY A 670 -5.36 -10.08 1.85
N HIS A 671 -6.27 -10.19 2.81
CA HIS A 671 -7.19 -9.11 3.15
C HIS A 671 -6.81 -8.48 4.50
N PRO A 672 -6.20 -7.29 4.51
CA PRO A 672 -5.76 -6.65 5.75
C PRO A 672 -6.90 -5.96 6.53
N LYS A 673 -8.17 -6.15 6.17
CA LYS A 673 -9.32 -5.38 6.66
C LYS A 673 -9.27 -3.90 6.25
N GLY A 674 -9.11 -2.96 7.20
CA GLY A 674 -9.11 -1.52 6.98
C GLY A 674 -8.14 -1.01 5.91
N PRO A 675 -6.86 -1.43 5.87
CA PRO A 675 -5.84 -1.02 4.89
C PRO A 675 -6.13 -1.45 3.45
N ALA A 676 -7.15 -2.28 3.20
CA ALA A 676 -7.36 -2.93 1.91
C ALA A 676 -7.46 -1.92 0.76
N ALA A 677 -8.21 -0.83 0.93
CA ALA A 677 -8.35 0.20 -0.11
C ALA A 677 -7.06 1.00 -0.31
N SER A 678 -6.30 1.24 0.76
CA SER A 678 -5.01 1.95 0.70
C SER A 678 -3.95 1.13 -0.06
N PHE A 679 -3.88 -0.19 0.17
CA PHE A 679 -2.98 -1.08 -0.61
C PHE A 679 -3.34 -1.04 -2.10
N MET A 680 -4.65 -1.08 -2.39
CA MET A 680 -5.16 -1.01 -3.76
C MET A 680 -4.87 0.34 -4.42
N LEU A 681 -4.92 1.45 -3.67
CA LEU A 681 -4.53 2.77 -4.16
C LEU A 681 -3.03 2.82 -4.51
N ASN A 682 -2.17 2.28 -3.64
CA ASN A 682 -0.74 2.15 -3.93
C ASN A 682 -0.50 1.38 -5.24
N GLY A 683 -1.18 0.23 -5.41
CA GLY A 683 -1.08 -0.58 -6.63
C GLY A 683 -1.57 0.13 -7.90
N VAL A 684 -2.68 0.88 -7.82
CA VAL A 684 -3.17 1.68 -8.96
C VAL A 684 -2.20 2.80 -9.32
N ILE A 685 -1.66 3.50 -8.33
CA ILE A 685 -0.64 4.53 -8.55
C ILE A 685 0.60 3.95 -9.24
N GLN A 686 1.08 2.80 -8.78
CA GLN A 686 2.22 2.12 -9.38
C GLN A 686 1.91 1.64 -10.81
N SER A 687 0.68 1.19 -11.06
CA SER A 687 0.21 0.84 -12.41
C SER A 687 0.16 2.05 -13.34
N LEU A 688 -0.35 3.19 -12.87
CA LEU A 688 -0.35 4.46 -13.63
C LEU A 688 1.08 4.89 -13.99
N ARG A 689 2.02 4.82 -13.01
CA ARG A 689 3.42 5.20 -13.18
C ARG A 689 4.17 4.32 -14.18
N THR A 690 3.94 3.01 -14.14
CA THR A 690 4.70 2.02 -14.94
C THR A 690 4.02 1.65 -16.26
N GLY A 691 2.71 1.92 -16.39
CA GLY A 691 1.89 1.39 -17.47
C GLY A 691 1.68 -0.12 -17.41
N LEU A 692 2.12 -0.80 -16.34
CA LEU A 692 1.98 -2.24 -16.16
C LEU A 692 0.73 -2.53 -15.34
N ILE A 693 -0.08 -3.49 -15.79
CA ILE A 693 -1.26 -3.99 -15.07
C ILE A 693 -0.91 -5.37 -14.52
N PRO A 694 -0.83 -5.56 -13.18
CA PRO A 694 -0.48 -6.84 -12.60
C PRO A 694 -1.60 -7.87 -12.76
N GLY A 695 -1.23 -9.11 -13.07
CA GLY A 695 -2.17 -10.23 -13.16
C GLY A 695 -2.41 -10.90 -11.81
N ASN A 696 -3.61 -11.45 -11.62
CA ASN A 696 -3.89 -12.37 -10.52
C ASN A 696 -3.28 -13.74 -10.84
N ARG A 697 -2.08 -14.04 -10.33
CA ARG A 697 -1.40 -15.32 -10.62
C ARG A 697 -2.14 -16.54 -10.07
N ASN A 698 -3.03 -16.35 -9.09
CA ASN A 698 -3.90 -17.40 -8.57
C ASN A 698 -5.21 -17.55 -9.35
N ALA A 699 -5.42 -16.78 -10.44
CA ALA A 699 -6.56 -16.93 -11.34
C ALA A 699 -6.41 -18.18 -12.23
N ASP A 700 -6.47 -19.35 -11.61
CA ASP A 700 -6.32 -20.66 -12.26
C ASP A 700 -7.43 -20.95 -13.28
N ASN A 701 -8.68 -20.67 -12.91
CA ASN A 701 -9.83 -20.70 -13.79
C ASN A 701 -10.89 -19.70 -13.31
N ILE A 702 -11.25 -18.74 -14.15
CA ILE A 702 -12.25 -17.72 -13.84
C ILE A 702 -13.63 -18.35 -13.62
N GLY A 703 -14.39 -17.82 -12.66
CA GLY A 703 -15.76 -18.26 -12.39
C GLY A 703 -16.65 -18.11 -13.64
N LYS A 704 -17.35 -19.18 -14.03
CA LYS A 704 -18.21 -19.18 -15.24
C LYS A 704 -19.30 -18.11 -15.16
N GLU A 705 -19.80 -17.83 -13.97
CA GLU A 705 -20.80 -16.79 -13.74
C GLU A 705 -20.30 -15.38 -14.09
N LEU A 706 -18.97 -15.16 -14.09
CA LEU A 706 -18.36 -13.88 -14.41
C LEU A 706 -18.27 -13.61 -15.92
N GLU A 707 -18.44 -14.65 -16.76
CA GLU A 707 -18.47 -14.51 -18.22
C GLU A 707 -19.58 -13.57 -18.71
N SER A 708 -20.65 -13.41 -17.91
CA SER A 708 -21.77 -12.51 -18.23
C SER A 708 -21.45 -11.01 -18.10
N PHE A 709 -20.26 -10.65 -17.62
CA PHE A 709 -19.84 -9.27 -17.41
C PHE A 709 -18.95 -8.77 -18.54
N ASP A 710 -19.58 -8.32 -19.64
CA ASP A 710 -18.95 -7.94 -20.91
C ASP A 710 -17.79 -6.93 -20.81
N TYR A 711 -17.76 -6.08 -19.77
CA TYR A 711 -16.76 -5.02 -19.63
C TYR A 711 -15.59 -5.34 -18.68
N ALA A 712 -15.57 -6.50 -18.03
CA ALA A 712 -14.50 -6.90 -17.12
C ALA A 712 -13.54 -7.91 -17.77
N LEU A 713 -12.24 -7.64 -17.72
CA LEU A 713 -11.19 -8.57 -18.17
C LEU A 713 -10.34 -9.05 -16.99
N TYR A 714 -10.44 -10.33 -16.65
CA TYR A 714 -9.69 -10.91 -15.55
C TYR A 714 -8.33 -11.45 -16.04
N LEU A 715 -7.24 -10.82 -15.63
CA LEU A 715 -5.88 -11.18 -16.05
C LEU A 715 -5.24 -12.19 -15.07
N SER A 716 -4.62 -13.25 -15.60
CA SER A 716 -3.79 -14.18 -14.80
C SER A 716 -2.30 -13.89 -14.86
N LYS A 717 -1.87 -13.02 -15.77
CA LYS A 717 -0.48 -12.59 -15.97
C LYS A 717 -0.43 -11.08 -16.15
N SER A 718 0.67 -10.49 -15.73
CA SER A 718 0.90 -9.06 -15.89
C SER A 718 0.98 -8.67 -17.36
N VAL A 719 0.44 -7.50 -17.70
CA VAL A 719 0.40 -6.96 -19.05
C VAL A 719 1.01 -5.56 -19.06
N GLN A 720 2.06 -5.37 -19.86
CA GLN A 720 2.60 -4.03 -20.13
C GLN A 720 1.72 -3.33 -21.16
N THR A 721 1.26 -2.12 -20.83
CA THR A 721 0.49 -1.26 -21.72
C THR A 721 1.34 -0.08 -22.22
N SER A 722 0.80 0.68 -23.17
CA SER A 722 1.39 1.96 -23.61
C SER A 722 1.17 3.12 -22.64
N GLY A 723 0.41 2.90 -21.56
CA GLY A 723 0.04 3.91 -20.57
C GLY A 723 -1.41 3.76 -20.12
N ILE A 724 -1.68 4.17 -18.88
CA ILE A 724 -3.00 4.08 -18.25
C ILE A 724 -3.43 5.50 -17.88
N LYS A 725 -4.60 5.94 -18.38
CA LYS A 725 -5.10 7.30 -18.17
C LYS A 725 -5.84 7.46 -16.84
N ALA A 726 -6.65 6.46 -16.48
CA ALA A 726 -7.39 6.45 -15.23
C ALA A 726 -7.56 5.03 -14.68
N GLY A 727 -7.58 4.92 -13.36
CA GLY A 727 -7.87 3.70 -12.61
C GLY A 727 -9.07 3.87 -11.68
N LEU A 728 -9.90 2.84 -11.59
CA LEU A 728 -11.06 2.80 -10.69
C LEU A 728 -10.79 1.84 -9.54
N ILE A 729 -11.01 2.27 -8.31
CA ILE A 729 -10.84 1.44 -7.10
C ILE A 729 -12.21 1.23 -6.49
N LYS A 730 -12.54 -0.01 -6.13
CA LYS A 730 -13.79 -0.34 -5.44
C LYS A 730 -13.50 -1.10 -4.17
N SER A 731 -14.18 -0.75 -3.08
CA SER A 731 -14.01 -1.40 -1.78
C SER A 731 -15.37 -1.65 -1.14
N PHE A 732 -15.56 -2.83 -0.55
CA PHE A 732 -16.82 -3.24 0.08
C PHE A 732 -16.54 -3.78 1.48
N GLY A 733 -16.86 -2.99 2.50
CA GLY A 733 -16.75 -3.36 3.90
C GLY A 733 -18.09 -3.85 4.48
N PHE A 734 -17.99 -4.59 5.59
CA PHE A 734 -19.15 -4.99 6.38
C PHE A 734 -19.91 -3.75 6.90
N GLY A 735 -21.23 -3.87 7.05
CA GLY A 735 -22.06 -2.74 7.48
C GLY A 735 -22.45 -1.81 6.34
N GLN A 736 -22.52 -2.33 5.11
CA GLN A 736 -22.87 -1.55 3.91
C GLN A 736 -21.90 -0.38 3.68
N VAL A 737 -20.60 -0.62 3.81
CA VAL A 737 -19.58 0.41 3.56
C VAL A 737 -19.02 0.20 2.16
N GLY A 738 -19.73 0.68 1.15
CA GLY A 738 -19.24 0.73 -0.23
C GLY A 738 -18.41 1.99 -0.46
N GLY A 739 -17.24 1.86 -1.07
CA GLY A 739 -16.35 2.98 -1.41
C GLY A 739 -15.85 2.88 -2.85
N GLU A 740 -15.70 4.02 -3.50
CA GLU A 740 -15.19 4.13 -4.87
C GLU A 740 -14.25 5.33 -5.02
N LEU A 741 -13.06 5.09 -5.62
CA LEU A 741 -12.11 6.15 -5.98
C LEU A 741 -11.84 6.11 -7.48
N LEU A 742 -11.81 7.29 -8.11
CA LEU A 742 -11.27 7.47 -9.45
C LEU A 742 -9.92 8.17 -9.36
N VAL A 743 -8.88 7.51 -9.87
CA VAL A 743 -7.52 8.05 -9.93
C VAL A 743 -7.16 8.36 -11.37
N VAL A 744 -6.76 9.59 -11.68
CA VAL A 744 -6.33 10.02 -13.01
C VAL A 744 -4.81 10.19 -13.04
N HIS A 745 -4.20 9.88 -14.19
CA HIS A 745 -2.76 9.99 -14.40
C HIS A 745 -2.25 11.44 -14.17
N PRO A 746 -1.10 11.64 -13.51
CA PRO A 746 -0.61 12.97 -13.12
C PRO A 746 -0.32 13.92 -14.30
N ASP A 747 0.03 13.40 -15.47
CA ASP A 747 0.28 14.21 -16.69
C ASP A 747 -0.88 15.15 -17.05
N TYR A 748 -2.13 14.78 -16.74
CA TYR A 748 -3.31 15.62 -16.95
C TYR A 748 -3.29 16.90 -16.11
N LEU A 749 -2.74 16.83 -14.90
CA LEU A 749 -2.54 18.00 -14.04
C LEU A 749 -1.33 18.81 -14.49
N LEU A 750 -0.20 18.16 -14.77
CA LEU A 750 1.02 18.88 -15.19
C LEU A 750 0.79 19.65 -16.50
N ALA A 751 -0.11 19.18 -17.35
CA ALA A 751 -0.52 19.87 -18.57
C ALA A 751 -1.28 21.17 -18.32
N THR A 752 -1.84 21.40 -17.11
CA THR A 752 -2.54 22.65 -16.77
C THR A 752 -1.58 23.81 -16.49
N LEU A 753 -0.31 23.51 -16.22
CA LEU A 753 0.71 24.50 -15.85
C LEU A 753 1.29 25.22 -17.07
N THR A 754 1.72 26.46 -16.88
CA THR A 754 2.54 27.16 -17.88
C THR A 754 3.93 26.52 -17.97
N GLN A 755 4.69 26.86 -19.01
CA GLN A 755 6.07 26.38 -19.15
C GLN A 755 6.93 26.76 -17.95
N GLU A 756 6.88 28.03 -17.53
CA GLU A 756 7.64 28.54 -16.39
C GLU A 756 7.29 27.81 -15.09
N GLN A 757 5.99 27.61 -14.81
CA GLN A 757 5.52 26.88 -13.62
C GLN A 757 5.99 25.42 -13.62
N LEU A 758 5.95 24.76 -14.78
CA LEU A 758 6.36 23.36 -14.91
C LEU A 758 7.88 23.21 -14.74
N ASP A 759 8.66 24.14 -15.28
CA ASP A 759 10.13 24.14 -15.14
C ASP A 759 10.54 24.41 -13.68
N GLU A 760 9.90 25.36 -13.00
CA GLU A 760 10.12 25.60 -11.56
C GLU A 760 9.74 24.37 -10.72
N TYR A 761 8.59 23.76 -11.00
CA TYR A 761 8.15 22.53 -10.34
C TYR A 761 9.17 21.40 -10.52
N ASN A 762 9.63 21.17 -11.75
CA ASN A 762 10.60 20.11 -12.06
C ASN A 762 11.94 20.32 -11.34
N ALA A 763 12.40 21.57 -11.22
CA ALA A 763 13.62 21.88 -10.47
C ALA A 763 13.49 21.53 -8.97
N LYS A 764 12.35 21.89 -8.34
CA LYS A 764 12.06 21.52 -6.95
C LYS A 764 11.93 20.00 -6.79
N LEU A 765 11.22 19.34 -7.71
CA LEU A 765 11.01 17.88 -7.71
C LEU A 765 12.34 17.12 -7.72
N GLN A 766 13.29 17.53 -8.57
CA GLN A 766 14.60 16.90 -8.67
C GLN A 766 15.40 17.04 -7.37
N HIS A 767 15.35 18.22 -6.73
CA HIS A 767 15.98 18.44 -5.43
C HIS A 767 15.40 17.50 -4.36
N ARG A 768 14.07 17.37 -4.32
CA ARG A 768 13.38 16.47 -3.37
C ARG A 768 13.68 15.00 -3.62
N SER A 769 13.71 14.57 -4.87
CA SER A 769 14.07 13.19 -5.22
C SER A 769 15.44 12.83 -4.65
N THR A 770 16.42 13.72 -4.79
CA THR A 770 17.78 13.52 -4.25
C THR A 770 17.77 13.46 -2.71
N LYS A 771 16.99 14.32 -2.06
CA LYS A 771 16.83 14.34 -0.60
C LYS A 771 16.24 13.03 -0.07
N SER A 772 15.21 12.51 -0.72
CA SER A 772 14.54 11.25 -0.35
C SER A 772 15.40 10.02 -0.61
N GLU A 773 16.10 9.96 -1.74
CA GLU A 773 17.07 8.87 -2.01
C GLU A 773 18.17 8.84 -0.96
N ARG A 774 18.70 10.01 -0.59
CA ARG A 774 19.70 10.12 0.47
C ARG A 774 19.17 9.63 1.81
N TYR A 775 17.93 9.97 2.18
CA TYR A 775 17.32 9.54 3.44
C TYR A 775 17.31 8.02 3.62
N TRP A 776 16.96 7.27 2.56
CA TRP A 776 16.93 5.81 2.62
C TRP A 776 18.32 5.19 2.60
N GLN A 777 19.25 5.74 1.81
CA GLN A 777 20.64 5.28 1.83
C GLN A 777 21.26 5.51 3.22
N ASP A 778 21.06 6.69 3.80
CA ASP A 778 21.51 7.03 5.15
C ASP A 778 20.85 6.12 6.20
N THR A 779 19.59 5.71 6.00
CA THR A 779 18.91 4.72 6.85
C THR A 779 19.60 3.35 6.77
N PHE A 780 19.81 2.82 5.57
CA PHE A 780 20.41 1.49 5.38
C PHE A 780 21.85 1.42 5.91
N VAL A 781 22.62 2.49 5.72
CA VAL A 781 24.01 2.60 6.19
C VAL A 781 24.11 2.82 7.71
N GLY A 782 23.01 3.22 8.35
CA GLY A 782 22.92 3.46 9.79
C GLY A 782 23.34 4.88 10.22
N ASN A 783 23.30 5.86 9.31
CA ASN A 783 23.58 7.27 9.62
C ASN A 783 22.44 7.89 10.45
N HIS A 784 21.20 7.46 10.24
CA HIS A 784 20.05 7.78 11.08
C HIS A 784 19.01 6.66 11.04
N SER A 785 18.09 6.65 12.00
CA SER A 785 16.92 5.75 12.00
C SER A 785 15.94 6.11 10.89
N PHE A 786 15.16 5.11 10.41
CA PHE A 786 14.11 5.37 9.43
C PHE A 786 12.98 6.20 10.03
N VAL A 787 12.47 5.84 11.21
CA VAL A 787 11.51 6.63 11.96
C VAL A 787 12.28 7.51 12.93
N GLN A 788 12.15 8.82 12.80
CA GLN A 788 12.78 9.80 13.68
C GLN A 788 11.70 10.53 14.48
N VAL A 789 11.48 10.07 15.70
CA VAL A 789 10.50 10.65 16.62
C VAL A 789 10.94 12.04 17.07
N LYS A 790 10.01 13.00 17.05
CA LYS A 790 10.23 14.37 17.54
C LYS A 790 10.09 14.43 19.05
N SER A 791 10.99 15.17 19.70
CA SER A 791 10.99 15.37 21.15
C SER A 791 10.22 16.61 21.61
N HIS A 792 10.01 17.58 20.70
CA HIS A 792 9.28 18.81 20.98
C HIS A 792 8.54 19.34 19.75
N PRO A 793 7.48 20.16 19.93
CA PRO A 793 6.86 20.91 18.83
C PRO A 793 7.84 21.89 18.16
N PRO A 794 7.52 22.40 16.95
CA PRO A 794 8.37 23.38 16.25
C PRO A 794 8.31 24.80 16.86
N PHE A 795 7.50 25.01 17.89
CA PHE A 795 7.33 26.29 18.59
C PHE A 795 7.49 26.09 20.11
N THR A 796 7.91 27.14 20.83
CA THR A 796 7.97 27.09 22.29
C THR A 796 6.58 27.29 22.92
N ALA A 797 6.45 27.01 24.22
CA ALA A 797 5.21 27.25 24.96
C ALA A 797 4.77 28.72 24.93
N GLU A 798 5.72 29.66 24.88
CA GLU A 798 5.44 31.09 24.76
C GLU A 798 4.95 31.48 23.35
N GLN A 799 5.44 30.79 22.32
CA GLN A 799 5.07 31.02 20.92
C GLN A 799 3.77 30.33 20.51
N GLU A 800 3.34 29.27 21.22
CA GLU A 800 2.21 28.42 20.83
C GLU A 800 0.97 29.22 20.41
N LYS A 801 0.52 30.16 21.27
CA LYS A 801 -0.68 30.97 20.99
C LYS A 801 -0.50 31.90 19.81
N SER A 802 0.68 32.50 19.66
CA SER A 802 0.94 33.44 18.56
C SER A 802 1.07 32.72 17.23
N VAL A 803 1.63 31.51 17.22
CA VAL A 803 1.65 30.62 16.06
C VAL A 803 0.23 30.23 15.68
N TYR A 804 -0.57 29.69 16.60
CA TYR A 804 -1.93 29.23 16.28
C TYR A 804 -2.85 30.34 15.74
N LEU A 805 -2.71 31.57 16.24
CA LEU A 805 -3.59 32.68 15.88
C LEU A 805 -3.12 33.44 14.62
N ASN A 806 -1.88 33.25 14.18
CA ASN A 806 -1.34 33.94 13.02
C ASN A 806 -1.27 33.00 11.79
N PRO A 807 -2.22 33.09 10.85
CA PRO A 807 -2.24 32.20 9.67
C PRO A 807 -1.03 32.38 8.75
N LEU A 808 -0.25 33.45 8.92
CA LEU A 808 0.99 33.72 8.17
C LEU A 808 2.26 33.25 8.91
N ALA A 809 2.15 32.70 10.12
CA ALA A 809 3.29 32.13 10.83
C ALA A 809 3.87 30.96 10.03
N ARG A 810 5.18 30.96 9.81
CA ARG A 810 5.92 29.90 9.12
C ARG A 810 7.20 29.58 9.88
N ALA A 811 7.52 28.30 9.97
CA ALA A 811 8.79 27.85 10.51
C ALA A 811 9.94 28.22 9.57
N LYS A 812 11.15 28.33 10.11
CA LYS A 812 12.41 28.50 9.37
C LYS A 812 13.39 27.41 9.78
N TYR A 813 14.23 27.00 8.84
CA TYR A 813 15.27 26.02 9.12
C TYR A 813 16.42 26.71 9.85
N ASP A 814 16.71 26.27 11.07
CA ASP A 814 17.87 26.73 11.84
C ASP A 814 19.05 25.79 11.60
N SER A 815 20.02 26.26 10.80
CA SER A 815 21.24 25.52 10.49
C SER A 815 22.09 25.13 11.72
N LYS A 816 21.94 25.82 12.86
CA LYS A 816 22.72 25.52 14.07
C LYS A 816 22.15 24.33 14.83
N SER A 817 20.83 24.28 14.99
CA SER A 817 20.17 23.15 15.64
C SER A 817 19.80 22.01 14.69
N GLY A 818 19.78 22.26 13.37
CA GLY A 818 19.38 21.28 12.37
C GLY A 818 17.87 21.04 12.32
N GLU A 819 17.07 21.98 12.84
CA GLU A 819 15.63 21.82 13.07
C GLU A 819 14.83 22.99 12.47
N TYR A 820 13.54 22.74 12.19
CA TYR A 820 12.59 23.77 11.79
C TYR A 820 11.91 24.38 13.01
N LYS A 821 12.00 25.71 13.17
CA LYS A 821 11.48 26.46 14.34
C LYS A 821 10.73 27.73 13.93
N PHE A 822 9.73 28.12 14.71
CA PHE A 822 8.96 29.36 14.52
C PHE A 822 9.66 30.61 15.07
#